data_AF-A0A532DEG3-F1
#
_entry.id   AF-A0A532DEG3-F1
#
_cell.length_a   1.000
_cell.length_b   1.000
_cell.length_c   1.000
_cell.angle_alpha   90.00
_cell.angle_beta   90.00
_cell.angle_gamma   90.00
#
_symmetry.space_group_name_H-M   'P 1'
#
loop_
_entity.id
_entity.type
_entity.pdbx_description
1 polymer ?
#
loop_
_entity_poly.entity_id
_entity_poly.type
_entity_poly.pdbx_seq_one_letter_code
_entity_poly.pdbx_strand_id
1 'polypeptide(L)'
;MADTSENNSEFVMNSPAKIVIFGSCVSRDILNYPQAKAQFILVDYYARSSIASLGAGSIEMPVTVQQIRSKFQRRMVERDIRKDFLNDLARLQFDVLLIDLIDERFSLYVEPEGRACTLSSELLCSGFLKDADTASRISSGSEEFWRLWEAGWLILVNKLKDLGVLDRLRVNQVFWGSRTEKGGNFEPHYSSRGIDQANQFLDRLYQRIAVDIPSGQFLRFDQGLMTGSVTHKWGISPFHYVDAYYHAATQQLCAESTLEKRITTSKATATSHTNFSINKVILNHEGDELAATVVFEAPQAGEFAFYVFRNGERIHIQGYSPNPTLRLCIKSEPGLYQVFAFLLTPHGTKITKYSNPLFLHPVVYTLEQAIQKHQPNERTLLLQGQYWKYPALYYAGKPQQPLFIMLSAATDRIKQSLPVFNRWTWAQAGKFPGHVLCIADPTLELHEDMQLGWYLGTDKHDASEELSRFILRFAGALGLPADKIIIWGSSGGGFSALSLASRIEKATAVAINAQTDIFAYEFFKPIEAVKQNCFSNQTAQHIQEHFGPRVNMAKAWKSNRSSRAILIQNKLDAHHYACHFKPYWETLGGTAEGGASADGRHYAWIYSDSRGHAPEPEQMIPEILNLINQDPFMASTVMPRTRAANE
;
A
#
# COMPACT_ATOMS: atom_id res chain seq x y z
N MET A 1 8.93 50.31 -24.63
CA MET A 1 8.15 49.12 -24.26
C MET A 1 9.15 48.14 -23.68
N ALA A 2 9.11 47.98 -22.36
CA ALA A 2 9.98 47.08 -21.63
C ALA A 2 9.44 45.65 -21.78
N ASP A 3 10.31 44.74 -22.20
CA ASP A 3 10.05 43.30 -22.20
C ASP A 3 10.71 42.73 -20.94
N THR A 4 9.89 42.49 -19.92
CA THR A 4 10.29 41.88 -18.65
C THR A 4 10.24 40.36 -18.82
N SER A 5 11.37 39.76 -19.20
CA SER A 5 11.61 38.35 -18.94
C SER A 5 12.12 38.20 -17.52
N GLU A 6 11.23 37.78 -16.62
CA GLU A 6 11.59 37.39 -15.26
C GLU A 6 12.51 36.17 -15.30
N ASN A 7 13.74 36.37 -14.83
CA ASN A 7 14.68 35.33 -14.45
C ASN A 7 14.04 34.44 -13.38
N ASN A 8 13.58 33.24 -13.76
CA ASN A 8 13.41 32.14 -12.82
C ASN A 8 14.78 31.52 -12.54
N SER A 9 15.53 32.16 -11.65
CA SER A 9 16.72 31.55 -11.05
C SER A 9 16.25 30.41 -10.14
N GLU A 10 16.37 29.16 -10.59
CA GLU A 10 16.17 27.99 -9.73
C GLU A 10 17.17 28.08 -8.56
N PHE A 11 16.67 28.35 -7.36
CA PHE A 11 17.43 28.30 -6.12
C PHE A 11 17.84 26.86 -5.83
N VAL A 12 18.91 26.36 -6.44
CA VAL A 12 19.47 25.05 -6.09
C VAL A 12 20.37 25.24 -4.87
N MET A 13 19.94 24.75 -3.71
CA MET A 13 20.78 24.76 -2.50
C MET A 13 21.93 23.75 -2.66
N ASN A 14 23.16 24.17 -2.35
CA ASN A 14 24.36 23.31 -2.38
C ASN A 14 24.28 22.08 -1.44
N SER A 15 23.30 22.03 -0.53
CA SER A 15 22.90 20.84 0.24
C SER A 15 21.45 20.99 0.74
N PRO A 16 20.61 19.94 0.68
CA PRO A 16 19.23 20.01 1.16
C PRO A 16 19.15 20.35 2.67
N ALA A 17 18.16 21.13 3.07
CA ALA A 17 17.87 21.43 4.46
C ALA A 17 17.21 20.23 5.17
N LYS A 18 17.62 19.97 6.40
CA LYS A 18 17.09 18.91 7.25
C LYS A 18 15.82 19.39 7.93
N ILE A 19 14.69 18.72 7.68
CA ILE A 19 13.39 19.09 8.23
C ILE A 19 12.87 18.02 9.20
N VAL A 20 12.41 18.44 10.38
CA VAL A 20 11.63 17.62 11.30
C VAL A 20 10.19 18.11 11.24
N ILE A 21 9.23 17.17 11.25
CA ILE A 21 7.80 17.52 11.20
C ILE A 21 7.12 17.02 12.48
N PHE A 22 6.39 17.90 13.16
CA PHE A 22 5.40 17.54 14.17
C PHE A 22 4.03 18.00 13.69
N GLY A 23 3.18 17.09 13.23
CA GLY A 23 1.93 17.48 12.59
C GLY A 23 1.34 16.38 11.73
N SER A 24 0.51 16.77 10.78
CA SER A 24 -0.31 15.84 10.02
C SER A 24 0.27 15.49 8.63
N CYS A 25 -0.52 14.74 7.85
CA CYS A 25 -0.21 14.48 6.46
C CYS A 25 -0.07 15.76 5.63
N VAL A 26 -0.71 16.87 6.03
CA VAL A 26 -0.63 18.15 5.31
C VAL A 26 0.82 18.63 5.20
N SER A 27 1.55 18.70 6.32
CA SER A 27 2.96 19.11 6.29
C SER A 27 3.87 18.06 5.68
N ARG A 28 3.64 16.77 5.98
CA ARG A 28 4.45 15.69 5.41
C ARG A 28 4.32 15.65 3.89
N ASP A 29 3.14 15.99 3.37
CA ASP A 29 2.87 15.80 1.96
C ASP A 29 3.54 16.80 1.03
N ILE A 30 3.89 17.99 1.54
CA ILE A 30 4.75 18.98 0.88
C ILE A 30 6.01 18.31 0.35
N LEU A 31 6.64 17.44 1.15
CA LEU A 31 7.90 16.77 0.78
C LEU A 31 7.76 15.67 -0.29
N ASN A 32 6.56 15.41 -0.82
CA ASN A 32 6.42 14.47 -1.93
C ASN A 32 6.66 15.10 -3.30
N TYR A 33 6.58 16.43 -3.39
CA TYR A 33 6.73 17.15 -4.65
C TYR A 33 8.21 17.27 -5.03
N PRO A 34 8.56 17.14 -6.32
CA PRO A 34 9.95 17.14 -6.77
C PRO A 34 10.74 18.38 -6.32
N GLN A 35 10.11 19.55 -6.35
CA GLN A 35 10.75 20.80 -5.92
C GLN A 35 11.12 20.75 -4.44
N ALA A 36 10.24 20.25 -3.57
CA ALA A 36 10.52 20.12 -2.15
C ALA A 36 11.58 19.05 -1.88
N LYS A 37 11.57 17.92 -2.61
CA LYS A 37 12.56 16.84 -2.46
C LYS A 37 13.98 17.28 -2.82
N ALA A 38 14.12 18.23 -3.74
CA ALA A 38 15.42 18.81 -4.08
C ALA A 38 15.97 19.69 -2.94
N GLN A 39 15.10 20.28 -2.14
CA GLN A 39 15.47 21.29 -1.14
C GLN A 39 15.49 20.76 0.29
N PHE A 40 14.75 19.69 0.59
CA PHE A 40 14.55 19.21 1.96
C PHE A 40 14.76 17.69 2.10
N ILE A 41 15.38 17.30 3.21
CA ILE A 41 15.50 15.91 3.68
C ILE A 41 14.72 15.77 5.00
N LEU A 42 13.72 14.90 5.01
CA LEU A 42 12.97 14.58 6.23
C LEU A 42 13.87 13.80 7.21
N VAL A 43 14.17 14.41 8.35
CA VAL A 43 14.93 13.80 9.45
C VAL A 43 14.05 12.88 10.27
N ASP A 44 12.89 13.38 10.69
CA ASP A 44 11.93 12.61 11.47
C ASP A 44 10.52 13.21 11.38
N TYR A 45 9.52 12.40 11.68
CA TYR A 45 8.10 12.76 11.60
C TYR A 45 7.33 12.23 12.80
N TYR A 46 6.69 13.15 13.53
CA TYR A 46 5.81 12.91 14.66
C TYR A 46 4.39 13.24 14.21
N ALA A 47 3.66 12.20 13.80
CA ALA A 47 2.26 12.33 13.45
C ALA A 47 1.35 11.80 14.53
N ARG A 48 0.06 12.12 14.41
CA ARG A 48 -1.02 11.62 15.28
C ARG A 48 -0.81 11.96 16.76
N SER A 49 -0.04 13.00 17.01
CA SER A 49 0.32 13.49 18.34
C SER A 49 -0.20 14.92 18.48
N SER A 50 -0.99 15.18 19.50
CA SER A 50 -1.48 16.51 19.85
C SER A 50 -0.46 17.21 20.75
N ILE A 51 -0.27 18.52 20.55
CA ILE A 51 0.54 19.35 21.46
C ILE A 51 -0.04 19.32 22.88
N ALA A 52 -1.37 19.15 23.01
CA ALA A 52 -2.04 19.03 24.31
C ALA A 52 -1.62 17.81 25.12
N SER A 53 -1.04 16.78 24.48
CA SER A 53 -0.51 15.61 25.18
C SER A 53 0.94 15.84 25.68
N LEU A 54 1.66 16.85 25.19
CA LEU A 54 3.10 17.02 25.45
C LEU A 54 3.43 17.39 26.89
N GLY A 55 2.53 18.11 27.57
CA GLY A 55 2.71 18.51 28.97
C GLY A 55 2.37 17.44 29.99
N ALA A 56 1.80 16.32 29.55
CA ALA A 56 1.37 15.23 30.41
C ALA A 56 2.46 14.16 30.56
N GLY A 57 2.41 13.43 31.68
CA GLY A 57 3.22 12.22 31.85
C GLY A 57 2.82 11.11 30.87
N SER A 58 3.75 10.18 30.61
CA SER A 58 3.49 9.00 29.79
C SER A 58 2.53 8.04 30.51
N ILE A 59 1.48 7.59 29.83
CA ILE A 59 0.66 6.48 30.32
C ILE A 59 1.42 5.15 30.22
N GLU A 60 0.97 4.13 30.93
CA GLU A 60 1.50 2.77 30.73
C GLU A 60 1.16 2.31 29.31
N MET A 61 2.14 1.72 28.60
CA MET A 61 1.96 1.32 27.21
C MET A 61 0.87 0.24 27.12
N PRO A 62 -0.29 0.53 26.50
CA PRO A 62 -1.37 -0.43 26.43
C PRO A 62 -0.95 -1.63 25.59
N VAL A 63 -1.28 -2.85 26.05
CA VAL A 63 -1.01 -4.08 25.29
C VAL A 63 -1.71 -4.04 23.90
N THR A 64 -2.83 -3.33 23.81
CA THR A 64 -3.57 -3.08 22.56
C THR A 64 -2.73 -2.35 21.52
N VAL A 65 -1.75 -1.52 21.89
CA VAL A 65 -0.85 -0.85 20.92
C VAL A 65 -0.09 -1.86 20.07
N GLN A 66 0.22 -3.05 20.61
CA GLN A 66 0.86 -4.12 19.83
C GLN A 66 -0.04 -4.69 18.71
N GLN A 67 -1.35 -4.45 18.77
CA GLN A 67 -2.31 -4.83 17.73
C GLN A 67 -2.25 -3.88 16.52
N ILE A 68 -1.60 -2.71 16.63
CA ILE A 68 -1.42 -1.78 15.51
C ILE A 68 -0.42 -2.37 14.51
N ARG A 69 -0.91 -2.77 13.35
CA ARG A 69 -0.16 -3.58 12.36
C ARG A 69 0.97 -2.85 11.68
N SER A 70 0.71 -1.64 11.21
CA SER A 70 1.72 -0.83 10.56
C SER A 70 2.76 -0.42 11.60
N LYS A 71 4.00 -0.86 11.42
CA LYS A 71 5.13 -0.47 12.28
C LYS A 71 5.25 1.05 12.39
N PHE A 72 4.94 1.75 11.30
CA PHE A 72 4.91 3.21 11.27
C PHE A 72 3.78 3.76 12.15
N GLN A 73 2.53 3.27 12.00
CA GLN A 73 1.40 3.67 12.85
C GLN A 73 1.61 3.37 14.33
N ARG A 74 2.11 2.17 14.62
CA ARG A 74 2.46 1.76 15.97
C ARG A 74 3.52 2.67 16.57
N ARG A 75 4.61 2.91 15.84
CA ARG A 75 5.67 3.83 16.27
C ARG A 75 5.12 5.22 16.56
N MET A 76 4.20 5.76 15.77
CA MET A 76 3.60 7.07 16.03
C MET A 76 2.83 7.10 17.36
N VAL A 77 1.94 6.13 17.58
CA VAL A 77 1.17 6.01 18.83
C VAL A 77 2.09 5.82 20.03
N GLU A 78 3.06 4.93 19.89
CA GLU A 78 4.04 4.66 20.95
C GLU A 78 4.85 5.91 21.33
N ARG A 79 5.24 6.73 20.35
CA ARG A 79 6.02 7.96 20.56
C ARG A 79 5.21 9.05 21.26
N ASP A 80 3.91 9.15 20.96
CA ASP A 80 3.00 10.05 21.68
C ASP A 80 2.83 9.60 23.14
N ILE A 81 2.65 8.29 23.38
CA ILE A 81 2.52 7.74 24.73
C ILE A 81 3.80 7.96 25.54
N ARG A 82 4.98 7.67 24.97
CA ARG A 82 6.28 7.83 25.65
C ARG A 82 6.76 9.29 25.74
N LYS A 83 6.10 10.23 25.06
CA LYS A 83 6.52 11.64 24.94
C LYS A 83 7.91 11.78 24.31
N ASP A 84 8.21 10.96 23.31
CA ASP A 84 9.54 10.87 22.68
C ASP A 84 9.96 12.21 22.02
N PHE A 85 9.01 12.99 21.50
CA PHE A 85 9.28 14.21 20.73
C PHE A 85 10.19 15.23 21.45
N LEU A 86 9.83 15.62 22.69
CA LEU A 86 10.59 16.63 23.42
C LEU A 86 12.02 16.17 23.75
N ASN A 87 12.20 14.86 23.96
CA ASN A 87 13.51 14.25 24.21
C ASN A 87 14.33 14.15 22.93
N ASP A 88 13.69 13.79 21.82
CA ASP A 88 14.32 13.65 20.51
C ASP A 88 14.81 14.99 19.95
N LEU A 89 14.12 16.11 20.23
CA LEU A 89 14.54 17.46 19.77
C LEU A 89 15.99 17.80 20.14
N ALA A 90 16.48 17.33 21.29
CA ALA A 90 17.86 17.57 21.71
C ALA A 90 18.90 16.72 20.93
N ARG A 91 18.47 15.61 20.32
CA ARG A 91 19.34 14.64 19.63
C ARG A 91 19.32 14.82 18.12
N LEU A 92 18.20 15.26 17.57
CA LEU A 92 18.00 15.41 16.14
C LEU A 92 18.79 16.61 15.61
N GLN A 93 19.45 16.40 14.47
CA GLN A 93 20.10 17.46 13.71
C GLN A 93 19.15 17.96 12.63
N PHE A 94 18.56 19.14 12.82
CA PHE A 94 17.58 19.72 11.89
C PHE A 94 17.77 21.22 11.70
N ASP A 95 17.44 21.69 10.52
CA ASP A 95 17.46 23.10 10.12
C ASP A 95 16.09 23.75 10.24
N VAL A 96 15.02 22.97 10.06
CA VAL A 96 13.62 23.43 10.14
C VAL A 96 12.83 22.44 10.99
N LEU A 97 12.07 22.95 11.96
CA LEU A 97 11.00 22.22 12.63
C LEU A 97 9.67 22.75 12.08
N LEU A 98 8.97 21.94 11.30
CA LEU A 98 7.67 22.31 10.72
C LEU A 98 6.52 21.74 11.54
N ILE A 99 5.59 22.60 11.96
CA ILE A 99 4.41 22.23 12.74
C ILE A 99 3.13 22.62 12.02
N ASP A 100 2.14 21.72 11.98
CA ASP A 100 0.75 22.04 11.67
C ASP A 100 -0.20 21.50 12.75
N LEU A 101 -1.39 22.09 12.84
CA LEU A 101 -2.34 21.80 13.93
C LEU A 101 -3.53 20.93 13.49
N ILE A 102 -3.48 20.28 12.32
CA ILE A 102 -4.61 19.47 11.82
C ILE A 102 -4.83 18.21 12.70
N ASP A 103 -3.77 17.69 13.33
CA ASP A 103 -3.88 16.57 14.28
C ASP A 103 -4.51 16.99 15.64
N GLU A 104 -4.69 18.28 15.91
CA GLU A 104 -5.46 18.77 17.09
C GLU A 104 -6.95 18.44 17.01
N ARG A 105 -7.42 17.87 15.89
CA ARG A 105 -8.75 17.26 15.75
C ARG A 105 -8.96 16.04 16.64
N PHE A 106 -7.89 15.40 17.11
CA PHE A 106 -7.99 14.22 17.96
C PHE A 106 -8.32 14.61 19.41
N SER A 107 -9.14 13.78 20.07
CA SER A 107 -9.39 13.90 21.51
C SER A 107 -8.18 13.40 22.31
N LEU A 108 -8.15 13.66 23.61
CA LEU A 108 -7.17 13.05 24.52
C LEU A 108 -7.82 11.99 25.42
N TYR A 109 -6.99 11.06 25.86
CA TYR A 109 -7.24 10.24 27.04
C TYR A 109 -6.36 10.76 28.16
N VAL A 110 -6.94 11.00 29.33
CA VAL A 110 -6.27 11.54 30.51
C VAL A 110 -6.64 10.72 31.75
N GLU A 111 -5.62 10.20 32.42
CA GLU A 111 -5.76 9.48 33.68
C GLU A 111 -5.89 10.45 34.87
N PRO A 112 -6.46 10.02 36.00
CA PRO A 112 -6.61 10.86 37.20
C PRO A 112 -5.30 11.49 37.69
N GLU A 113 -4.16 10.83 37.47
CA GLU A 113 -2.83 11.30 37.84
C GLU A 113 -2.24 12.31 36.85
N GLY A 114 -2.98 12.73 35.82
CA GLY A 114 -2.54 13.72 34.83
C GLY A 114 -1.62 13.16 33.73
N ARG A 115 -1.50 11.83 33.61
CA ARG A 115 -0.87 11.17 32.46
C ARG A 115 -1.84 11.16 31.28
N ALA A 116 -1.34 11.35 30.06
CA ALA A 116 -2.22 11.46 28.91
C ALA A 116 -1.61 10.96 27.61
N CYS A 117 -2.47 10.62 26.65
CA CYS A 117 -2.09 10.36 25.26
C CYS A 117 -3.16 10.87 24.29
N THR A 118 -2.76 11.07 23.05
CA THR A 118 -3.64 11.43 21.95
C THR A 118 -4.48 10.23 21.53
N LEU A 119 -5.81 10.37 21.53
CA LEU A 119 -6.75 9.37 20.99
C LEU A 119 -6.77 9.42 19.46
N SER A 120 -5.62 9.13 18.86
CA SER A 120 -5.47 8.97 17.41
C SER A 120 -6.39 7.86 16.89
N SER A 121 -6.78 7.95 15.61
CA SER A 121 -7.57 6.89 14.98
C SER A 121 -6.89 5.53 15.09
N GLU A 122 -5.57 5.48 15.00
CA GLU A 122 -4.77 4.26 15.13
C GLU A 122 -4.85 3.66 16.54
N LEU A 123 -4.76 4.47 17.59
CA LEU A 123 -4.93 4.01 18.97
C LEU A 123 -6.38 3.55 19.21
N LEU A 124 -7.38 4.25 18.70
CA LEU A 124 -8.78 3.85 18.81
C LEU A 124 -9.04 2.50 18.11
N CYS A 125 -8.53 2.33 16.89
CA CYS A 125 -8.65 1.09 16.13
C CYS A 125 -7.91 -0.09 16.77
N SER A 126 -6.94 0.17 17.65
CA SER A 126 -6.26 -0.88 18.43
C SER A 126 -7.16 -1.54 19.49
N GLY A 127 -8.35 -0.97 19.74
CA GLY A 127 -9.26 -1.43 20.79
C GLY A 127 -9.01 -0.81 22.15
N PHE A 128 -8.15 0.22 22.25
CA PHE A 128 -7.77 0.89 23.50
C PHE A 128 -8.96 1.26 24.40
N LEU A 129 -10.05 1.82 23.82
CA LEU A 129 -11.23 2.21 24.60
C LEU A 129 -12.07 1.06 25.14
N LYS A 130 -11.78 -0.20 24.79
CA LYS A 130 -12.47 -1.35 25.40
C LYS A 130 -12.03 -1.57 26.85
N ASP A 131 -10.78 -1.21 27.15
CA ASP A 131 -10.14 -1.43 28.43
C ASP A 131 -9.99 -0.12 29.24
N ALA A 132 -10.20 1.03 28.59
CA ALA A 132 -10.02 2.35 29.18
C ALA A 132 -11.35 2.97 29.67
N ASP A 133 -11.29 3.72 30.77
CA ASP A 133 -12.45 4.47 31.28
C ASP A 133 -12.88 5.56 30.29
N THR A 134 -14.17 5.56 29.94
CA THR A 134 -14.76 6.53 29.02
C THR A 134 -14.89 7.93 29.63
N ALA A 135 -14.88 8.05 30.97
CA ALA A 135 -14.88 9.34 31.67
C ALA A 135 -13.55 10.10 31.54
N SER A 136 -12.47 9.41 31.18
CA SER A 136 -11.12 9.96 30.97
C SER A 136 -10.91 10.62 29.60
N ARG A 137 -11.97 10.79 28.80
CA ARG A 137 -11.87 11.38 27.46
C ARG A 137 -12.09 12.88 27.50
N ILE A 138 -11.09 13.64 27.05
CA ILE A 138 -11.19 15.07 26.81
C ILE A 138 -11.38 15.32 25.32
N SER A 139 -12.55 15.86 24.95
CA SER A 139 -12.88 16.16 23.56
C SER A 139 -12.06 17.32 23.02
N SER A 140 -11.58 17.20 21.77
CA SER A 140 -10.96 18.30 21.02
C SER A 140 -11.92 19.49 20.95
N GLY A 141 -11.37 20.70 21.02
CA GLY A 141 -12.14 21.96 21.01
C GLY A 141 -12.81 22.33 22.34
N SER A 142 -12.71 21.50 23.39
CA SER A 142 -13.17 21.86 24.73
C SER A 142 -12.22 22.84 25.44
N GLU A 143 -12.71 23.58 26.44
CA GLU A 143 -11.86 24.47 27.26
C GLU A 143 -10.79 23.71 28.05
N GLU A 144 -11.06 22.47 28.42
CA GLU A 144 -10.08 21.63 29.10
C GLU A 144 -8.96 21.20 28.15
N PHE A 145 -9.31 20.77 26.93
CA PHE A 145 -8.34 20.51 25.88
C PHE A 145 -7.49 21.74 25.60
N TRP A 146 -8.10 22.93 25.50
CA TRP A 146 -7.40 24.20 25.31
C TRP A 146 -6.33 24.43 26.39
N ARG A 147 -6.66 24.25 27.67
CA ARG A 147 -5.71 24.46 28.77
C ARG A 147 -4.51 23.52 28.69
N LEU A 148 -4.76 22.24 28.37
CA LEU A 148 -3.71 21.24 28.17
C LEU A 148 -2.85 21.57 26.94
N TRP A 149 -3.49 22.00 25.86
CA TRP A 149 -2.82 22.46 24.64
C TRP A 149 -1.90 23.63 24.90
N GLU A 150 -2.38 24.67 25.59
CA GLU A 150 -1.59 25.85 25.92
C GLU A 150 -0.40 25.51 26.82
N ALA A 151 -0.59 24.63 27.81
CA ALA A 151 0.51 24.14 28.64
C ALA A 151 1.56 23.37 27.82
N GLY A 152 1.13 22.46 26.94
CA GLY A 152 2.02 21.71 26.05
C GLY A 152 2.78 22.62 25.07
N TRP A 153 2.12 23.65 24.54
CA TRP A 153 2.74 24.64 23.67
C TRP A 153 3.83 25.44 24.40
N LEU A 154 3.56 25.93 25.61
CA LEU A 154 4.54 26.63 26.43
C LEU A 154 5.76 25.76 26.74
N ILE A 155 5.54 24.47 27.04
CA ILE A 155 6.62 23.50 27.25
C ILE A 155 7.48 23.34 25.99
N LEU A 156 6.85 23.22 24.82
CA LEU A 156 7.56 23.12 23.54
C LEU A 156 8.38 24.39 23.26
N VAL A 157 7.78 25.57 23.39
CA VAL A 157 8.47 26.85 23.17
C VAL A 157 9.66 27.00 24.10
N ASN A 158 9.49 26.71 25.39
CA ASN A 158 10.59 26.77 26.36
C ASN A 158 11.70 25.77 26.01
N LYS A 159 11.33 24.54 25.62
CA LYS A 159 12.31 23.54 25.18
C LYS A 159 13.11 24.00 23.95
N LEU A 160 12.47 24.64 22.98
CA LEU A 160 13.15 25.18 21.79
C LEU A 160 14.03 26.38 22.12
N LYS A 161 13.63 27.23 23.07
CA LYS A 161 14.45 28.33 23.61
C LYS A 161 15.70 27.79 24.31
N ASP A 162 15.53 26.80 25.18
CA ASP A 162 16.63 26.18 25.93
C ASP A 162 17.66 25.52 25.00
N LEU A 163 17.20 24.93 23.90
CA LEU A 163 18.04 24.35 22.86
C LEU A 163 18.64 25.39 21.90
N GLY A 164 18.22 26.66 21.97
CA GLY A 164 18.68 27.72 21.06
C GLY A 164 18.26 27.52 19.61
N VAL A 165 17.11 26.88 19.37
CA VAL A 165 16.61 26.53 18.02
C VAL A 165 15.18 27.02 17.77
N LEU A 166 14.65 27.93 18.60
CA LEU A 166 13.31 28.49 18.41
C LEU A 166 13.16 29.18 17.04
N ASP A 167 14.23 29.79 16.52
CA ASP A 167 14.29 30.43 15.21
C ASP A 167 14.13 29.45 14.03
N ARG A 168 14.32 28.15 14.27
CA ARG A 168 14.12 27.07 13.28
C ARG A 168 12.67 26.60 13.19
N LEU A 169 11.81 27.02 14.11
CA LEU A 169 10.40 26.67 14.08
C LEU A 169 9.70 27.35 12.89
N ARG A 170 8.86 26.60 12.19
CA ARG A 170 7.92 27.09 11.19
C ARG A 170 6.55 26.51 11.46
N VAL A 171 5.54 27.36 11.43
CA VAL A 171 4.13 27.00 11.66
C VAL A 171 3.42 27.07 10.32
N ASN A 172 3.02 25.91 9.82
CA ASN A 172 2.20 25.74 8.64
C ASN A 172 0.74 26.09 9.00
N GLN A 173 0.35 27.36 8.81
CA GLN A 173 -0.94 27.86 9.23
C GLN A 173 -2.02 27.48 8.22
N VAL A 174 -2.66 26.33 8.47
CA VAL A 174 -3.71 25.76 7.61
C VAL A 174 -5.02 25.53 8.34
N PHE A 175 -6.10 25.56 7.57
CA PHE A 175 -7.49 25.42 8.01
C PHE A 175 -8.23 24.39 7.16
N TRP A 176 -9.26 23.77 7.72
CA TRP A 176 -10.12 22.82 7.02
C TRP A 176 -10.88 23.53 5.90
N GLY A 177 -10.74 23.02 4.67
CA GLY A 177 -11.49 23.47 3.51
C GLY A 177 -12.98 23.19 3.64
N SER A 178 -13.81 24.12 3.20
CA SER A 178 -15.28 23.97 3.19
C SER A 178 -15.81 23.28 1.94
N ARG A 179 -15.01 23.25 0.86
CA ARG A 179 -15.38 22.69 -0.44
C ARG A 179 -14.24 21.96 -1.11
N THR A 180 -14.60 21.11 -2.07
CA THR A 180 -13.67 20.51 -3.04
C THR A 180 -13.47 21.42 -4.25
N GLU A 181 -12.46 21.14 -5.07
CA GLU A 181 -12.17 21.88 -6.31
C GLU A 181 -13.31 21.77 -7.34
N LYS A 182 -14.20 20.78 -7.17
CA LYS A 182 -15.43 20.62 -7.97
C LYS A 182 -16.67 21.28 -7.33
N GLY A 183 -16.51 22.01 -6.23
CA GLY A 183 -17.58 22.72 -5.53
C GLY A 183 -18.41 21.88 -4.54
N GLY A 184 -18.12 20.58 -4.42
CA GLY A 184 -18.79 19.67 -3.48
C GLY A 184 -18.41 19.93 -2.03
N ASN A 185 -19.25 19.49 -1.09
CA ASN A 185 -18.94 19.51 0.35
C ASN A 185 -18.36 18.15 0.82
N PHE A 186 -18.13 18.00 2.12
CA PHE A 186 -17.52 16.81 2.73
C PHE A 186 -18.52 15.92 3.51
N GLU A 187 -19.82 16.11 3.28
CA GLU A 187 -20.86 15.32 3.93
C GLU A 187 -20.95 13.90 3.34
N PRO A 188 -21.37 12.89 4.14
CA PRO A 188 -21.78 12.99 5.55
C PRO A 188 -20.63 12.95 6.56
N HIS A 189 -19.38 12.76 6.11
CA HIS A 189 -18.24 12.50 6.99
C HIS A 189 -17.77 13.72 7.77
N TYR A 190 -17.88 14.91 7.18
CA TYR A 190 -17.59 16.19 7.83
C TYR A 190 -18.71 17.17 7.53
N SER A 191 -19.49 17.53 8.55
CA SER A 191 -20.54 18.52 8.41
C SER A 191 -19.95 19.92 8.30
N SER A 192 -20.64 20.81 7.59
CA SER A 192 -20.24 22.23 7.47
C SER A 192 -20.04 22.87 8.85
N ARG A 193 -20.95 22.61 9.79
CA ARG A 193 -20.84 23.08 11.18
C ARG A 193 -19.59 22.53 11.89
N GLY A 194 -19.26 21.25 11.68
CA GLY A 194 -18.07 20.65 12.27
C GLY A 194 -16.78 21.26 11.72
N ILE A 195 -16.74 21.56 10.42
CA ILE A 195 -15.63 22.26 9.77
C ILE A 195 -15.46 23.68 10.36
N ASP A 196 -16.56 24.42 10.51
CA ASP A 196 -16.53 25.77 11.10
C ASP A 196 -16.01 25.75 12.54
N GLN A 197 -16.48 24.80 13.35
CA GLN A 197 -16.02 24.62 14.74
C GLN A 197 -14.52 24.27 14.81
N ALA A 198 -14.06 23.37 13.95
CA ALA A 198 -12.65 23.01 13.87
C ALA A 198 -11.78 24.23 13.49
N ASN A 199 -12.23 25.03 12.51
CA ASN A 199 -11.51 26.22 12.07
C ASN A 199 -11.49 27.34 13.12
N GLN A 200 -12.60 27.55 13.86
CA GLN A 200 -12.63 28.48 14.98
C GLN A 200 -11.64 28.07 16.07
N PHE A 201 -11.56 26.76 16.36
CA PHE A 201 -10.60 26.26 17.33
C PHE A 201 -9.15 26.43 16.84
N LEU A 202 -8.86 26.05 15.59
CA LEU A 202 -7.53 26.26 14.97
C LEU A 202 -7.11 27.73 15.00
N ASP A 203 -8.02 28.67 14.69
CA ASP A 203 -7.71 30.10 14.73
C ASP A 203 -7.30 30.55 16.13
N ARG A 204 -8.03 30.11 17.16
CA ARG A 204 -7.66 30.36 18.57
C ARG A 204 -6.26 29.83 18.90
N LEU A 205 -5.91 28.63 18.44
CA LEU A 205 -4.57 28.05 18.64
C LEU A 205 -3.49 28.91 17.95
N TYR A 206 -3.69 29.27 16.67
CA TYR A 206 -2.71 30.08 15.93
C TYR A 206 -2.55 31.49 16.51
N GLN A 207 -3.63 32.12 16.98
CA GLN A 207 -3.56 33.40 17.68
C GLN A 207 -2.68 33.31 18.93
N ARG A 208 -2.78 32.20 19.68
CA ARG A 208 -1.92 32.00 20.86
C ARG A 208 -0.47 31.75 20.49
N ILE A 209 -0.19 30.97 19.44
CA ILE A 209 1.17 30.78 18.91
C ILE A 209 1.78 32.13 18.54
N ALA A 210 1.01 33.01 17.88
CA ALA A 210 1.47 34.31 17.40
C ALA A 210 1.90 35.28 18.51
N VAL A 211 1.53 35.01 19.76
CA VAL A 211 2.03 35.75 20.93
C VAL A 211 3.47 35.37 21.27
N ASP A 212 3.89 34.11 21.02
CA ASP A 212 5.19 33.59 21.47
C ASP A 212 6.27 33.58 20.37
N ILE A 213 5.87 33.63 19.09
CA ILE A 213 6.79 33.62 17.95
C ILE A 213 6.45 34.71 16.93
N PRO A 214 7.46 35.29 16.24
CA PRO A 214 7.25 36.30 15.22
C PRO A 214 6.41 35.82 14.03
N SER A 215 5.71 36.77 13.40
CA SER A 215 4.82 36.53 12.26
C SER A 215 5.51 35.89 11.04
N GLY A 216 6.82 36.11 10.88
CA GLY A 216 7.64 35.54 9.81
C GLY A 216 8.08 34.09 10.03
N GLN A 217 7.60 33.42 11.09
CA GLN A 217 7.72 31.96 11.25
C GLN A 217 6.44 31.23 10.83
N PHE A 218 5.44 31.92 10.28
CA PHE A 218 4.19 31.33 9.83
C PHE A 218 4.12 31.27 8.32
N LEU A 219 3.87 30.08 7.77
CA LEU A 219 3.46 29.91 6.39
C LEU A 219 1.96 30.21 6.30
N ARG A 220 1.58 31.19 5.47
CA ARG A 220 0.18 31.64 5.33
C ARG A 220 -0.26 31.56 3.88
N PHE A 221 -1.49 31.12 3.67
CA PHE A 221 -2.00 30.80 2.34
C PHE A 221 -3.32 31.50 2.08
N ASP A 222 -3.59 31.81 0.81
CA ASP A 222 -4.91 32.21 0.37
C ASP A 222 -5.92 31.09 0.65
N GLN A 223 -7.13 31.46 1.07
CA GLN A 223 -8.18 30.49 1.39
C GLN A 223 -8.48 29.53 0.24
N GLY A 224 -8.36 29.98 -1.01
CA GLY A 224 -8.56 29.15 -2.20
C GLY A 224 -7.58 27.98 -2.32
N LEU A 225 -6.38 28.08 -1.73
CA LEU A 225 -5.41 26.98 -1.71
C LEU A 225 -5.82 25.86 -0.75
N MET A 226 -6.55 26.20 0.31
CA MET A 226 -7.11 25.23 1.27
C MET A 226 -8.41 24.58 0.76
N THR A 227 -8.51 24.38 -0.55
CA THR A 227 -9.61 23.66 -1.20
C THR A 227 -9.28 22.18 -1.24
N GLY A 228 -10.20 21.31 -0.82
CA GLY A 228 -9.97 19.86 -0.84
C GLY A 228 -9.88 19.32 -2.25
N SER A 229 -9.03 18.32 -2.46
CA SER A 229 -8.88 17.63 -3.74
C SER A 229 -9.68 16.32 -3.78
N VAL A 230 -10.49 16.16 -4.82
CA VAL A 230 -11.23 14.90 -5.05
C VAL A 230 -10.32 13.75 -5.51
N THR A 231 -9.11 14.06 -5.98
CA THR A 231 -8.10 13.09 -6.43
C THR A 231 -6.95 12.92 -5.45
N HIS A 232 -7.05 13.49 -4.24
CA HIS A 232 -5.99 13.39 -3.24
C HIS A 232 -5.66 11.93 -2.91
N LYS A 233 -4.37 11.60 -2.82
CA LYS A 233 -3.87 10.22 -2.59
C LYS A 233 -4.37 9.55 -1.31
N TRP A 234 -4.81 10.32 -0.32
CA TRP A 234 -5.37 9.83 0.95
C TRP A 234 -6.91 9.87 1.00
N GLY A 235 -7.57 10.11 -0.14
CA GLY A 235 -9.02 10.25 -0.24
C GLY A 235 -9.50 11.67 0.03
N ILE A 236 -10.81 11.90 -0.10
CA ILE A 236 -11.43 13.22 0.05
C ILE A 236 -11.55 13.56 1.53
N SER A 237 -11.01 14.72 1.92
CA SER A 237 -11.07 15.25 3.29
C SER A 237 -10.91 16.76 3.25
N PRO A 238 -11.47 17.53 4.21
CA PRO A 238 -11.31 18.98 4.27
C PRO A 238 -9.85 19.45 4.45
N PHE A 239 -8.93 18.56 4.80
CA PHE A 239 -7.50 18.86 4.96
C PHE A 239 -6.62 18.07 3.98
N HIS A 240 -7.19 17.64 2.85
CA HIS A 240 -6.47 16.99 1.75
C HIS A 240 -6.53 17.90 0.52
N TYR A 241 -5.68 18.93 0.51
CA TYR A 241 -5.81 20.06 -0.42
C TYR A 241 -5.39 19.73 -1.86
N VAL A 242 -5.72 20.65 -2.78
CA VAL A 242 -5.21 20.65 -4.16
C VAL A 242 -3.69 20.82 -4.23
N ASP A 243 -3.07 20.33 -5.32
CA ASP A 243 -1.62 20.39 -5.54
C ASP A 243 -1.04 21.82 -5.45
N ALA A 244 -1.82 22.82 -5.84
CA ALA A 244 -1.44 24.24 -5.77
C ALA A 244 -1.02 24.66 -4.35
N TYR A 245 -1.67 24.12 -3.30
CA TYR A 245 -1.28 24.38 -1.92
C TYR A 245 0.13 23.87 -1.62
N TYR A 246 0.44 22.63 -2.00
CA TYR A 246 1.73 22.03 -1.70
C TYR A 246 2.88 22.70 -2.45
N HIS A 247 2.63 23.19 -3.68
CA HIS A 247 3.57 24.02 -4.40
C HIS A 247 3.81 25.36 -3.71
N ALA A 248 2.75 26.06 -3.28
CA ALA A 248 2.87 27.31 -2.54
C ALA A 248 3.61 27.13 -1.20
N ALA A 249 3.32 26.05 -0.47
CA ALA A 249 3.99 25.73 0.78
C ALA A 249 5.49 25.44 0.58
N THR A 250 5.83 24.75 -0.51
CA THR A 250 7.24 24.53 -0.90
C THR A 250 7.95 25.87 -1.16
N GLN A 251 7.31 26.78 -1.89
CA GLN A 251 7.89 28.08 -2.21
C GLN A 251 8.15 28.91 -0.95
N GLN A 252 7.19 29.01 -0.04
CA GLN A 252 7.36 29.78 1.20
C GLN A 252 8.45 29.18 2.10
N LEU A 253 8.50 27.85 2.22
CA LEU A 253 9.57 27.17 2.97
C LEU A 253 10.96 27.43 2.39
N CYS A 254 11.08 27.59 1.07
CA CYS A 254 12.34 27.92 0.40
C CYS A 254 12.71 29.41 0.52
N ALA A 255 11.71 30.30 0.57
CA ALA A 255 11.92 31.75 0.57
C ALA A 255 12.37 32.32 1.93
N GLU A 256 12.04 31.65 3.05
CA GLU A 256 12.29 32.19 4.40
C GLU A 256 13.70 31.88 4.95
N SER A 257 14.64 32.78 4.65
CA SER A 257 15.63 33.44 5.55
C SER A 257 16.40 32.66 6.64
N THR A 258 16.46 31.33 6.61
CA THR A 258 17.45 30.53 7.37
C THR A 258 18.53 29.90 6.48
N LEU A 259 18.33 29.99 5.16
CA LEU A 259 19.17 29.36 4.13
C LEU A 259 20.18 30.33 3.49
N GLU A 260 19.92 31.64 3.47
CA GLU A 260 20.90 32.64 2.99
C GLU A 260 22.13 32.75 3.91
N LYS A 261 21.99 32.50 5.22
CA LYS A 261 23.11 32.51 6.17
C LYS A 261 24.13 31.38 5.93
N ARG A 262 23.80 30.34 5.14
CA ARG A 262 24.75 29.27 4.79
C ARG A 262 25.83 29.71 3.80
N ILE A 263 25.68 30.85 3.12
CA ILE A 263 26.67 31.34 2.14
C ILE A 263 27.91 31.93 2.83
N THR A 264 27.84 32.33 4.09
CA THR A 264 28.93 33.09 4.74
C THR A 264 29.72 32.34 5.82
N THR A 265 29.32 31.14 6.24
CA THR A 265 30.02 30.43 7.35
C THR A 265 30.56 29.03 7.01
N SER A 266 30.42 28.56 5.76
CA SER A 266 31.03 27.31 5.26
C SER A 266 32.53 27.46 4.91
N LYS A 267 33.27 28.23 5.71
CA LYS A 267 34.74 28.28 5.70
C LYS A 267 35.31 27.92 7.08
N ALA A 268 34.72 26.95 7.76
CA ALA A 268 35.39 26.27 8.86
C ALA A 268 34.71 24.93 9.13
N THR A 269 35.53 23.89 9.23
CA THR A 269 35.21 22.58 9.83
C THR A 269 34.19 21.70 9.12
N ALA A 270 34.64 21.08 8.03
CA ALA A 270 34.08 19.84 7.49
C ALA A 270 34.52 18.65 8.36
N THR A 271 33.57 17.81 8.80
CA THR A 271 33.79 16.39 9.09
C THR A 271 32.63 15.57 8.55
N SER A 272 32.95 14.58 7.73
CA SER A 272 32.07 13.82 6.83
C SER A 272 31.37 12.64 7.51
N HIS A 273 30.10 12.41 7.19
CA HIS A 273 29.46 11.08 7.30
C HIS A 273 29.12 10.55 5.90
N THR A 274 29.73 9.43 5.55
CA THR A 274 29.75 8.75 4.25
C THR A 274 28.69 7.66 4.20
N ASN A 275 27.60 7.84 3.45
CA ASN A 275 26.61 6.76 3.23
C ASN A 275 26.52 6.37 1.75
N PHE A 276 26.67 5.07 1.48
CA PHE A 276 26.42 4.44 0.17
C PHE A 276 25.06 3.73 0.21
N SER A 277 24.23 3.83 -0.82
CA SER A 277 22.92 3.13 -0.90
C SER A 277 22.47 2.86 -2.35
N ILE A 278 21.64 1.83 -2.58
CA ILE A 278 20.93 1.62 -3.87
C ILE A 278 19.45 1.97 -3.71
N ASN A 279 19.01 3.04 -4.37
CA ASN A 279 17.65 3.54 -4.37
C ASN A 279 16.70 2.66 -5.21
N LYS A 280 17.09 2.29 -6.43
CA LYS A 280 16.36 1.33 -7.28
C LYS A 280 17.25 0.80 -8.42
N VAL A 281 16.84 -0.31 -9.03
CA VAL A 281 17.41 -0.79 -10.29
C VAL A 281 16.33 -0.64 -11.35
N ILE A 282 16.54 0.23 -12.32
CA ILE A 282 15.63 0.44 -13.45
C ILE A 282 16.00 -0.59 -14.52
N LEU A 283 15.03 -1.40 -14.94
CA LEU A 283 15.20 -2.39 -16.01
C LEU A 283 14.29 -2.04 -17.17
N ASN A 284 14.86 -1.73 -18.32
CA ASN A 284 14.16 -1.38 -19.55
C ASN A 284 14.70 -2.21 -20.72
N HIS A 285 14.02 -2.16 -21.86
CA HIS A 285 14.51 -2.73 -23.12
C HIS A 285 14.27 -1.79 -24.29
N GLU A 286 15.10 -1.88 -25.32
CA GLU A 286 14.91 -1.30 -26.64
C GLU A 286 15.29 -2.34 -27.70
N GLY A 287 14.30 -2.83 -28.45
CA GLY A 287 14.51 -3.92 -29.40
C GLY A 287 15.04 -5.18 -28.70
N ASP A 288 16.20 -5.67 -29.12
CA ASP A 288 16.84 -6.84 -28.51
C ASP A 288 17.81 -6.50 -27.37
N GLU A 289 17.90 -5.23 -26.94
CA GLU A 289 18.82 -4.82 -25.90
C GLU A 289 18.09 -4.57 -24.57
N LEU A 290 18.51 -5.30 -23.53
CA LEU A 290 18.10 -5.10 -22.15
C LEU A 290 19.09 -4.17 -21.45
N ALA A 291 18.59 -3.08 -20.87
CA ALA A 291 19.39 -2.12 -20.12
C ALA A 291 18.96 -2.07 -18.66
N ALA A 292 19.91 -2.29 -17.74
CA ALA A 292 19.67 -2.23 -16.30
C ALA A 292 20.56 -1.16 -15.67
N THR A 293 19.96 -0.13 -15.07
CA THR A 293 20.67 1.01 -14.49
C THR A 293 20.44 1.06 -12.97
N VAL A 294 21.53 1.12 -12.20
CA VAL A 294 21.49 1.34 -10.75
C VAL A 294 21.32 2.82 -10.47
N VAL A 295 20.26 3.17 -9.74
CA VAL A 295 20.10 4.50 -9.13
C VAL A 295 20.59 4.39 -7.68
N PHE A 296 21.65 5.12 -7.34
CA PHE A 296 22.36 4.99 -6.06
C PHE A 296 22.74 6.37 -5.49
N GLU A 297 23.05 6.39 -4.20
CA GLU A 297 23.71 7.52 -3.52
C GLU A 297 25.08 7.05 -3.06
N ALA A 298 26.14 7.79 -3.42
CA ALA A 298 27.50 7.48 -2.98
C ALA A 298 28.36 8.76 -2.94
N PRO A 299 29.20 8.93 -1.89
CA PRO A 299 30.11 10.08 -1.77
C PRO A 299 31.33 10.00 -2.69
N GLN A 300 31.63 8.82 -3.24
CA GLN A 300 32.74 8.57 -4.17
C GLN A 300 32.37 7.39 -5.08
N ALA A 301 33.10 7.23 -6.19
CA ALA A 301 32.84 6.14 -7.14
C ALA A 301 32.93 4.77 -6.46
N GLY A 302 31.88 3.95 -6.63
CA GLY A 302 31.89 2.52 -6.29
C GLY A 302 31.92 1.67 -7.55
N GLU A 303 32.01 0.35 -7.38
CA GLU A 303 31.95 -0.59 -8.51
C GLU A 303 30.63 -1.36 -8.52
N PHE A 304 30.11 -1.64 -9.71
CA PHE A 304 28.83 -2.29 -9.94
C PHE A 304 29.01 -3.63 -10.61
N ALA A 305 28.28 -4.62 -10.14
CA ALA A 305 28.16 -5.93 -10.77
C ALA A 305 26.68 -6.28 -10.96
N PHE A 306 26.38 -7.15 -11.93
CA PHE A 306 25.01 -7.47 -12.31
C PHE A 306 24.84 -8.95 -12.58
N TYR A 307 23.79 -9.55 -12.02
CA TYR A 307 23.30 -10.87 -12.43
C TYR A 307 21.97 -10.68 -13.15
N VAL A 308 21.87 -11.21 -14.37
CA VAL A 308 20.62 -11.20 -15.13
C VAL A 308 19.98 -12.57 -15.03
N PHE A 309 18.70 -12.57 -14.66
CA PHE A 309 17.86 -13.74 -14.61
C PHE A 309 16.83 -13.67 -15.72
N ARG A 310 16.61 -14.79 -16.42
CA ARG A 310 15.47 -15.00 -17.30
C ARG A 310 14.71 -16.19 -16.75
N ASN A 311 13.41 -16.02 -16.51
CA ASN A 311 12.58 -17.08 -15.95
C ASN A 311 13.12 -17.59 -14.61
N GLY A 312 13.85 -16.75 -13.87
CA GLY A 312 14.50 -17.08 -12.62
C GLY A 312 15.78 -17.93 -12.72
N GLU A 313 16.22 -18.27 -13.94
CA GLU A 313 17.53 -18.85 -14.21
C GLU A 313 18.53 -17.74 -14.54
N ARG A 314 19.72 -17.79 -13.94
CA ARG A 314 20.76 -16.79 -14.20
C ARG A 314 21.39 -17.03 -15.57
N ILE A 315 21.18 -16.11 -16.50
CA ILE A 315 21.66 -16.19 -17.89
C ILE A 315 22.92 -15.37 -18.15
N HIS A 316 23.22 -14.39 -17.30
CA HIS A 316 24.38 -13.53 -17.49
C HIS A 316 24.95 -13.02 -16.15
N ILE A 317 26.26 -12.83 -16.13
CA ILE A 317 27.01 -12.23 -15.02
C ILE A 317 27.94 -11.18 -15.62
N GLN A 318 27.80 -9.95 -15.16
CA GLN A 318 28.78 -8.90 -15.36
C GLN A 318 29.52 -8.68 -14.04
N GLY A 319 30.86 -8.75 -14.08
CA GLY A 319 31.72 -8.48 -12.93
C GLY A 319 31.70 -7.02 -12.50
N TYR A 320 32.43 -6.71 -11.42
CA TYR A 320 32.55 -5.35 -10.91
C TYR A 320 33.22 -4.42 -11.93
N SER A 321 32.60 -3.25 -12.13
CA SER A 321 33.09 -2.20 -13.02
C SER A 321 32.59 -0.84 -12.53
N PRO A 322 33.22 0.29 -12.89
CA PRO A 322 32.69 1.61 -12.51
C PRO A 322 31.37 1.99 -13.20
N ASN A 323 30.89 1.17 -14.14
CA ASN A 323 29.69 1.47 -14.92
C ASN A 323 28.41 1.04 -14.16
N PRO A 324 27.52 1.97 -13.78
CA PRO A 324 26.27 1.66 -13.08
C PRO A 324 25.19 1.09 -14.01
N THR A 325 25.51 0.86 -15.28
CA THR A 325 24.57 0.36 -16.28
C THR A 325 25.10 -0.90 -16.96
N LEU A 326 24.30 -1.96 -16.92
CA LEU A 326 24.45 -3.16 -17.74
C LEU A 326 23.66 -2.98 -19.04
N ARG A 327 24.23 -3.42 -20.16
CA ARG A 327 23.53 -3.65 -21.44
C ARG A 327 23.75 -5.10 -21.89
N LEU A 328 22.68 -5.79 -22.23
CA LEU A 328 22.71 -7.21 -22.63
C LEU A 328 21.77 -7.43 -23.82
N CYS A 329 22.27 -8.01 -24.90
CA CYS A 329 21.41 -8.47 -25.99
C CYS A 329 20.65 -9.74 -25.58
N ILE A 330 19.32 -9.70 -25.61
CA ILE A 330 18.40 -10.79 -25.21
C ILE A 330 17.81 -11.55 -26.41
N LYS A 331 18.17 -11.19 -27.64
CA LYS A 331 17.80 -11.90 -28.89
C LYS A 331 16.31 -12.25 -29.01
N SER A 332 15.43 -11.36 -28.57
CA SER A 332 13.98 -11.59 -28.52
C SER A 332 13.54 -12.87 -27.81
N GLU A 333 14.34 -13.41 -26.89
CA GLU A 333 14.00 -14.66 -26.21
C GLU A 333 12.86 -14.44 -25.21
N PRO A 334 11.80 -15.28 -25.21
CA PRO A 334 10.68 -15.17 -24.28
C PRO A 334 11.13 -15.28 -22.82
N GLY A 335 10.70 -14.36 -21.97
CA GLY A 335 11.20 -14.36 -20.60
C GLY A 335 10.56 -13.35 -19.66
N LEU A 336 10.47 -13.75 -18.39
CA LEU A 336 10.43 -12.82 -17.28
C LEU A 336 11.87 -12.47 -16.88
N TYR A 337 12.33 -11.28 -17.26
CA TYR A 337 13.68 -10.80 -17.00
C TYR A 337 13.76 -10.05 -15.68
N GLN A 338 14.79 -10.30 -14.88
CA GLN A 338 15.05 -9.56 -13.64
C GLN A 338 16.55 -9.39 -13.45
N VAL A 339 16.99 -8.25 -12.92
CA VAL A 339 18.40 -7.98 -12.67
C VAL A 339 18.66 -7.82 -11.18
N PHE A 340 19.66 -8.52 -10.68
CA PHE A 340 20.19 -8.35 -9.33
C PHE A 340 21.50 -7.56 -9.41
N ALA A 341 21.46 -6.31 -8.96
CA ALA A 341 22.59 -5.41 -9.00
C ALA A 341 23.32 -5.38 -7.66
N PHE A 342 24.63 -5.18 -7.73
CA PHE A 342 25.55 -5.05 -6.60
C PHE A 342 26.27 -3.72 -6.72
N LEU A 343 26.46 -3.03 -5.60
CA LEU A 343 27.36 -1.89 -5.44
C LEU A 343 28.42 -2.27 -4.40
N LEU A 344 29.69 -2.31 -4.82
CA LEU A 344 30.85 -2.46 -3.97
C LEU A 344 31.39 -1.07 -3.62
N THR A 345 31.34 -0.74 -2.34
CA THR A 345 31.94 0.50 -1.82
C THR A 345 33.46 0.38 -1.83
N PRO A 346 34.22 1.50 -1.85
CA PRO A 346 35.69 1.47 -1.74
C PRO A 346 36.22 0.83 -0.45
N HIS A 347 35.37 0.72 0.59
CA HIS A 347 35.69 0.04 1.85
C HIS A 347 35.33 -1.47 1.82
N GLY A 348 34.96 -2.02 0.67
CA GLY A 348 34.65 -3.45 0.50
C GLY A 348 33.24 -3.89 0.88
N THR A 349 32.38 -2.97 1.33
CA THR A 349 30.97 -3.29 1.64
C THR A 349 30.16 -3.51 0.37
N LYS A 350 29.34 -4.57 0.33
CA LYS A 350 28.43 -4.90 -0.78
C LYS A 350 26.99 -4.53 -0.46
N ILE A 351 26.37 -3.75 -1.33
CA ILE A 351 24.95 -3.37 -1.26
C ILE A 351 24.25 -3.98 -2.46
N THR A 352 23.07 -4.58 -2.26
CA THR A 352 22.40 -5.35 -3.34
C THR A 352 20.94 -4.98 -3.49
N LYS A 353 20.42 -5.01 -4.72
CA LYS A 353 18.99 -4.77 -4.99
C LYS A 353 18.53 -5.46 -6.28
N TYR A 354 17.31 -5.99 -6.28
CA TYR A 354 16.65 -6.49 -7.49
C TYR A 354 15.93 -5.36 -8.23
N SER A 355 15.88 -5.47 -9.55
CA SER A 355 14.93 -4.73 -10.38
C SER A 355 13.52 -5.30 -10.23
N ASN A 356 12.53 -4.53 -10.66
CA ASN A 356 11.25 -5.12 -11.02
C ASN A 356 11.44 -6.09 -12.20
N PRO A 357 10.64 -7.16 -12.26
CA PRO A 357 10.68 -8.06 -13.40
C PRO A 357 10.07 -7.39 -14.63
N LEU A 358 10.61 -7.70 -15.81
CA LEU A 358 10.16 -7.22 -17.11
C LEU A 358 9.75 -8.43 -17.97
N PHE A 359 8.48 -8.46 -18.39
CA PHE A 359 7.91 -9.54 -19.18
C PHE A 359 8.04 -9.25 -20.68
N LEU A 360 8.85 -10.04 -21.39
CA LEU A 360 9.22 -9.77 -22.78
C LEU A 360 9.00 -10.98 -23.69
N HIS A 361 8.69 -10.67 -24.95
CA HIS A 361 8.54 -11.60 -26.07
C HIS A 361 7.74 -12.88 -25.76
N PRO A 362 6.54 -12.79 -25.15
CA PRO A 362 5.79 -13.98 -24.80
C PRO A 362 5.39 -14.79 -26.04
N VAL A 363 5.39 -16.11 -25.92
CA VAL A 363 4.86 -16.97 -26.97
C VAL A 363 3.34 -16.96 -26.91
N VAL A 364 2.72 -16.59 -28.02
CA VAL A 364 1.26 -16.58 -28.14
C VAL A 364 0.75 -18.01 -28.13
N TYR A 365 -0.16 -18.30 -27.20
CA TYR A 365 -0.84 -19.58 -27.09
C TYR A 365 -2.35 -19.37 -27.27
N THR A 366 -2.91 -19.90 -28.35
CA THR A 366 -4.30 -19.64 -28.75
C THR A 366 -5.27 -20.68 -28.22
N LEU A 367 -6.56 -20.33 -28.19
CA LEU A 367 -7.62 -21.29 -27.85
C LEU A 367 -7.64 -22.49 -28.81
N GLU A 368 -7.33 -22.28 -30.08
CA GLU A 368 -7.25 -23.34 -31.09
C GLU A 368 -6.13 -24.34 -30.76
N GLN A 369 -4.95 -23.87 -30.39
CA GLN A 369 -3.85 -24.74 -29.96
C GLN A 369 -4.22 -25.56 -28.72
N ALA A 370 -4.93 -24.94 -27.77
CA ALA A 370 -5.47 -25.64 -26.61
C ALA A 370 -6.50 -26.72 -27.00
N ILE A 371 -7.38 -26.43 -27.96
CA ILE A 371 -8.36 -27.40 -28.49
C ILE A 371 -7.67 -28.57 -29.20
N GLN A 372 -6.60 -28.31 -29.94
CA GLN A 372 -5.77 -29.32 -30.61
C GLN A 372 -4.90 -30.14 -29.64
N LYS A 373 -5.02 -29.90 -28.33
CA LYS A 373 -4.28 -30.58 -27.25
C LYS A 373 -2.75 -30.43 -27.36
N HIS A 374 -2.28 -29.32 -27.92
CA HIS A 374 -0.86 -29.01 -27.92
C HIS A 374 -0.44 -28.47 -26.54
N GLN A 375 0.37 -29.22 -25.80
CA GLN A 375 0.97 -28.72 -24.57
C GLN A 375 1.99 -27.61 -24.89
N PRO A 376 1.95 -26.45 -24.22
CA PRO A 376 2.97 -25.42 -24.41
C PRO A 376 4.30 -25.88 -23.84
N ASN A 377 5.37 -25.65 -24.61
CA ASN A 377 6.76 -25.92 -24.20
C ASN A 377 7.43 -24.71 -23.54
N GLU A 378 6.86 -23.53 -23.73
CA GLU A 378 7.43 -22.26 -23.25
C GLU A 378 6.86 -21.84 -21.90
N ARG A 379 7.71 -21.23 -21.08
CA ARG A 379 7.30 -20.71 -19.77
C ARG A 379 6.54 -19.39 -19.89
N THR A 380 6.99 -18.52 -20.78
CA THR A 380 6.46 -17.16 -20.93
C THR A 380 5.39 -17.17 -22.02
N LEU A 381 4.12 -17.13 -21.63
CA LEU A 381 2.99 -17.29 -22.54
C LEU A 381 2.13 -16.02 -22.59
N LEU A 382 1.53 -15.77 -23.75
CA LEU A 382 0.41 -14.85 -23.89
C LEU A 382 -0.81 -15.67 -24.30
N LEU A 383 -1.69 -15.97 -23.35
CA LEU A 383 -2.91 -16.72 -23.64
C LEU A 383 -3.85 -15.81 -24.41
N GLN A 384 -4.08 -16.13 -25.68
CA GLN A 384 -4.85 -15.31 -26.60
C GLN A 384 -6.30 -15.79 -26.64
N GLY A 385 -7.16 -15.10 -25.88
CA GLY A 385 -8.61 -15.21 -26.00
C GLY A 385 -9.13 -14.52 -27.27
N GLN A 386 -10.44 -14.56 -27.44
CA GLN A 386 -11.16 -13.84 -28.49
C GLN A 386 -11.11 -12.32 -28.24
N TYR A 387 -11.29 -11.89 -26.99
CA TYR A 387 -11.34 -10.47 -26.63
C TYR A 387 -10.14 -10.03 -25.79
N TRP A 388 -9.64 -10.91 -24.92
CA TRP A 388 -8.59 -10.58 -23.97
C TRP A 388 -7.29 -11.34 -24.25
N LYS A 389 -6.19 -10.73 -23.81
CA LYS A 389 -4.86 -11.34 -23.79
C LYS A 389 -4.45 -11.49 -22.34
N TYR A 390 -4.10 -12.71 -21.92
CA TYR A 390 -3.71 -12.99 -20.55
C TYR A 390 -2.22 -13.34 -20.51
N PRO A 391 -1.34 -12.40 -20.11
CA PRO A 391 0.04 -12.73 -19.82
C PRO A 391 0.09 -13.84 -18.77
N ALA A 392 0.92 -14.85 -18.99
CA ALA A 392 1.00 -16.00 -18.12
C ALA A 392 2.43 -16.57 -18.02
N LEU A 393 2.72 -17.18 -16.87
CA LEU A 393 3.92 -17.97 -16.62
C LEU A 393 3.52 -19.43 -16.36
N TYR A 394 3.98 -20.34 -17.19
CA TYR A 394 3.67 -21.76 -17.13
C TYR A 394 4.85 -22.61 -16.63
N TYR A 395 4.66 -23.29 -15.52
CA TYR A 395 5.59 -24.25 -14.94
C TYR A 395 5.00 -25.65 -15.12
N ALA A 396 5.61 -26.44 -16.00
CA ALA A 396 5.13 -27.77 -16.31
C ALA A 396 5.35 -28.73 -15.12
N GLY A 397 4.29 -29.45 -14.74
CA GLY A 397 4.33 -30.56 -13.80
C GLY A 397 4.52 -31.91 -14.51
N LYS A 398 4.47 -32.99 -13.73
CA LYS A 398 4.46 -34.35 -14.28
C LYS A 398 3.06 -34.69 -14.83
N PRO A 399 2.95 -35.59 -15.82
CA PRO A 399 1.66 -36.03 -16.34
C PRO A 399 0.68 -36.44 -15.24
N GLN A 400 -0.61 -36.16 -15.44
CA GLN A 400 -1.71 -36.48 -14.52
C GLN A 400 -1.67 -35.77 -13.15
N GLN A 401 -0.69 -34.90 -12.89
CA GLN A 401 -0.70 -34.04 -11.71
C GLN A 401 -1.69 -32.87 -11.88
N PRO A 402 -2.20 -32.29 -10.78
CA PRO A 402 -3.14 -31.17 -10.85
C PRO A 402 -2.59 -29.94 -11.58
N LEU A 403 -3.51 -29.11 -12.09
CA LEU A 403 -3.22 -27.79 -12.62
C LEU A 403 -3.61 -26.73 -11.59
N PHE A 404 -2.61 -26.01 -11.08
CA PHE A 404 -2.78 -24.88 -10.19
C PHE A 404 -2.77 -23.57 -10.97
N ILE A 405 -3.82 -22.77 -10.83
CA ILE A 405 -3.95 -21.44 -11.44
C ILE A 405 -3.69 -20.39 -10.36
N MET A 406 -2.64 -19.58 -10.50
CA MET A 406 -2.31 -18.51 -9.55
C MET A 406 -2.82 -17.18 -10.09
N LEU A 407 -3.69 -16.53 -9.32
CA LEU A 407 -4.27 -15.23 -9.67
C LEU A 407 -3.64 -14.10 -8.84
N SER A 408 -3.55 -12.94 -9.47
CA SER A 408 -2.95 -11.74 -8.92
C SER A 408 -3.93 -10.98 -8.02
N ALA A 409 -3.38 -10.42 -6.94
CA ALA A 409 -4.06 -9.51 -6.02
C ALA A 409 -3.87 -8.06 -6.47
N ALA A 410 -4.24 -7.10 -5.60
CA ALA A 410 -4.02 -5.68 -5.85
C ALA A 410 -2.54 -5.38 -6.11
N THR A 411 -2.28 -4.50 -7.07
CA THR A 411 -0.96 -4.12 -7.54
C THR A 411 -0.71 -2.64 -7.28
N ASP A 412 0.44 -2.33 -6.67
CA ASP A 412 0.93 -0.97 -6.53
C ASP A 412 1.63 -0.54 -7.83
N ARG A 413 0.89 0.16 -8.69
CA ARG A 413 1.33 0.64 -10.01
C ARG A 413 2.50 1.63 -9.97
N ILE A 414 2.84 2.18 -8.80
CA ILE A 414 4.06 2.99 -8.59
C ILE A 414 5.28 2.09 -8.44
N LYS A 415 5.11 0.93 -7.80
CA LYS A 415 6.20 0.01 -7.48
C LYS A 415 6.39 -1.08 -8.52
N GLN A 416 5.37 -1.44 -9.30
CA GLN A 416 5.42 -2.56 -10.24
C GLN A 416 4.83 -2.16 -11.59
N SER A 417 5.48 -2.59 -12.67
CA SER A 417 4.95 -2.53 -14.03
C SER A 417 4.10 -3.75 -14.34
N LEU A 418 3.07 -3.58 -15.16
CA LEU A 418 2.32 -4.70 -15.71
C LEU A 418 3.15 -5.48 -16.74
N PRO A 419 2.86 -6.78 -16.95
CA PRO A 419 1.98 -7.62 -16.15
C PRO A 419 2.57 -8.00 -14.78
N VAL A 420 1.71 -8.12 -13.76
CA VAL A 420 2.10 -8.60 -12.43
C VAL A 420 1.59 -10.00 -12.17
N PHE A 421 2.51 -10.87 -11.74
CA PHE A 421 2.25 -12.26 -11.38
C PHE A 421 2.45 -12.44 -9.88
N ASN A 422 1.49 -13.07 -9.18
CA ASN A 422 1.72 -13.53 -7.81
C ASN A 422 2.09 -15.01 -7.78
N ARG A 423 2.87 -15.40 -6.76
CA ARG A 423 3.27 -16.80 -6.46
C ARG A 423 4.16 -17.47 -7.50
N TRP A 424 4.63 -16.75 -8.52
CA TRP A 424 5.53 -17.29 -9.54
C TRP A 424 6.87 -17.76 -8.97
N THR A 425 7.39 -17.12 -7.91
CA THR A 425 8.61 -17.57 -7.22
C THR A 425 8.40 -18.89 -6.47
N TRP A 426 7.20 -19.14 -5.93
CA TRP A 426 6.85 -20.41 -5.30
C TRP A 426 6.66 -21.52 -6.34
N ALA A 427 6.08 -21.18 -7.49
CA ALA A 427 6.00 -22.09 -8.64
C ALA A 427 7.40 -22.49 -9.12
N GLN A 428 8.29 -21.50 -9.29
CA GLN A 428 9.69 -21.74 -9.64
C GLN A 428 10.43 -22.60 -8.62
N ALA A 429 10.16 -22.40 -7.32
CA ALA A 429 10.74 -23.18 -6.24
C ALA A 429 10.09 -24.58 -6.06
N GLY A 430 9.17 -24.99 -6.94
CA GLY A 430 8.55 -26.31 -6.92
C GLY A 430 7.63 -26.55 -5.72
N LYS A 431 7.03 -25.51 -5.16
CA LYS A 431 6.19 -25.59 -3.94
C LYS A 431 4.82 -26.22 -4.16
N PHE A 432 4.41 -26.39 -5.42
CA PHE A 432 3.13 -26.98 -5.80
C PHE A 432 3.35 -28.33 -6.52
N PRO A 433 2.62 -29.39 -6.13
CA PRO A 433 2.82 -30.73 -6.68
C PRO A 433 2.07 -30.93 -8.01
N GLY A 434 2.37 -30.12 -9.04
CA GLY A 434 1.74 -30.23 -10.35
C GLY A 434 2.10 -29.12 -11.33
N HIS A 435 1.26 -28.97 -12.35
CA HIS A 435 1.37 -27.88 -13.31
C HIS A 435 0.97 -26.56 -12.62
N VAL A 436 1.69 -25.47 -12.88
CA VAL A 436 1.34 -24.15 -12.33
C VAL A 436 1.24 -23.13 -13.45
N LEU A 437 0.15 -22.39 -13.50
CA LEU A 437 -0.08 -21.30 -14.43
C LEU A 437 -0.36 -20.01 -13.64
N CYS A 438 0.62 -19.11 -13.58
CA CYS A 438 0.45 -17.79 -12.99
C CYS A 438 -0.07 -16.83 -14.04
N ILE A 439 -1.23 -16.22 -13.84
CA ILE A 439 -1.91 -15.41 -14.86
C ILE A 439 -2.07 -13.99 -14.35
N ALA A 440 -1.65 -12.99 -15.11
CA ALA A 440 -1.87 -11.59 -14.76
C ALA A 440 -3.31 -11.16 -15.08
N ASP A 441 -3.85 -10.20 -14.32
CA ASP A 441 -5.18 -9.63 -14.56
C ASP A 441 -5.14 -8.66 -15.76
N PRO A 442 -5.77 -8.99 -16.90
CA PRO A 442 -5.72 -8.12 -18.08
C PRO A 442 -6.59 -6.87 -17.92
N THR A 443 -7.48 -6.85 -16.93
CA THR A 443 -8.36 -5.71 -16.65
C THR A 443 -7.56 -4.49 -16.20
N LEU A 444 -6.36 -4.70 -15.65
CA LEU A 444 -5.45 -3.62 -15.24
C LEU A 444 -4.91 -2.80 -16.42
N GLU A 445 -4.95 -3.34 -17.64
CA GLU A 445 -4.51 -2.65 -18.86
C GLU A 445 -5.55 -1.66 -19.39
N LEU A 446 -6.79 -1.67 -18.86
CA LEU A 446 -7.83 -0.75 -19.31
C LEU A 446 -7.52 0.71 -18.96
N HIS A 447 -6.81 0.95 -17.85
CA HIS A 447 -6.44 2.29 -17.42
C HIS A 447 -5.26 2.26 -16.44
N GLU A 448 -4.47 3.34 -16.40
CA GLU A 448 -3.30 3.44 -15.51
C GLU A 448 -3.66 3.47 -14.01
N ASP A 449 -4.84 3.98 -13.68
CA ASP A 449 -5.37 4.01 -12.30
C ASP A 449 -5.88 2.66 -11.79
N MET A 450 -5.97 1.64 -12.65
CA MET A 450 -6.42 0.31 -12.25
C MET A 450 -5.32 -0.39 -11.44
N GLN A 451 -5.53 -0.46 -10.13
CA GLN A 451 -4.69 -1.20 -9.18
C GLN A 451 -5.24 -2.58 -8.84
N LEU A 452 -6.53 -2.81 -9.08
CA LEU A 452 -7.21 -4.08 -8.89
C LEU A 452 -8.39 -4.18 -9.85
N GLY A 453 -8.44 -5.22 -10.68
CA GLY A 453 -9.45 -5.39 -11.72
C GLY A 453 -10.31 -6.63 -11.57
N TRP A 454 -10.00 -7.52 -10.62
CA TRP A 454 -10.73 -8.75 -10.33
C TRP A 454 -10.96 -9.67 -11.55
N TYR A 455 -10.19 -9.50 -12.62
CA TYR A 455 -10.37 -10.22 -13.90
C TYR A 455 -11.77 -9.99 -14.51
N LEU A 456 -12.38 -8.81 -14.29
CA LEU A 456 -13.74 -8.53 -14.76
C LEU A 456 -13.84 -8.31 -16.26
N GLY A 457 -12.82 -7.69 -16.86
CA GLY A 457 -12.91 -7.16 -18.20
C GLY A 457 -13.83 -5.94 -18.30
N THR A 458 -14.75 -5.94 -19.26
CA THR A 458 -15.72 -4.84 -19.47
C THR A 458 -17.16 -5.35 -19.40
N ASP A 459 -18.12 -4.42 -19.35
CA ASP A 459 -19.55 -4.67 -19.47
C ASP A 459 -19.88 -5.52 -20.71
N LYS A 460 -19.20 -5.24 -21.83
CA LYS A 460 -19.34 -5.97 -23.11
C LYS A 460 -18.62 -7.32 -23.13
N HIS A 461 -17.42 -7.40 -22.56
CA HIS A 461 -16.56 -8.58 -22.67
C HIS A 461 -16.05 -9.05 -21.30
N ASP A 462 -16.67 -10.10 -20.78
CA ASP A 462 -16.32 -10.70 -19.48
C ASP A 462 -14.99 -11.47 -19.58
N ALA A 463 -13.93 -10.92 -18.99
CA ALA A 463 -12.62 -11.56 -18.98
C ALA A 463 -12.61 -12.83 -18.11
N SER A 464 -13.38 -12.88 -17.03
CA SER A 464 -13.44 -14.06 -16.15
C SER A 464 -14.12 -15.25 -16.83
N GLU A 465 -15.18 -14.99 -17.62
CA GLU A 465 -15.86 -16.02 -18.41
C GLU A 465 -14.94 -16.58 -19.50
N GLU A 466 -14.28 -15.70 -20.27
CA GLU A 466 -13.35 -16.13 -21.30
C GLU A 466 -12.15 -16.90 -20.72
N LEU A 467 -11.55 -16.41 -19.64
CA LEU A 467 -10.44 -17.07 -18.96
C LEU A 467 -10.84 -18.46 -18.43
N SER A 468 -12.05 -18.60 -17.88
CA SER A 468 -12.52 -19.89 -17.36
C SER A 468 -12.61 -20.97 -18.45
N ARG A 469 -13.11 -20.60 -19.64
CA ARG A 469 -13.15 -21.47 -20.82
C ARG A 469 -11.75 -21.80 -21.31
N PHE A 470 -10.85 -20.82 -21.30
CA PHE A 470 -9.46 -21.03 -21.68
C PHE A 470 -8.77 -22.02 -20.76
N ILE A 471 -8.88 -21.85 -19.44
CA ILE A 471 -8.29 -22.75 -18.43
C ILE A 471 -8.80 -24.18 -18.61
N LEU A 472 -10.11 -24.36 -18.85
CA LEU A 472 -10.69 -25.68 -19.09
C LEU A 472 -10.08 -26.36 -20.34
N ARG A 473 -9.85 -25.61 -21.42
CA ARG A 473 -9.19 -26.13 -22.63
C ARG A 473 -7.71 -26.39 -22.41
N PHE A 474 -7.02 -25.53 -21.67
CA PHE A 474 -5.63 -25.72 -21.28
C PHE A 474 -5.45 -27.00 -20.46
N ALA A 475 -6.30 -27.25 -19.46
CA ALA A 475 -6.31 -28.49 -18.70
C ALA A 475 -6.57 -29.71 -19.60
N GLY A 476 -7.51 -29.61 -20.54
CA GLY A 476 -7.78 -30.64 -21.53
C GLY A 476 -6.58 -30.95 -22.45
N ALA A 477 -5.78 -29.95 -22.82
CA ALA A 477 -4.53 -30.12 -23.56
C ALA A 477 -3.46 -30.86 -22.75
N LEU A 478 -3.48 -30.73 -21.43
CA LEU A 478 -2.66 -31.52 -20.51
C LEU A 478 -3.24 -32.91 -20.21
N GLY A 479 -4.41 -33.25 -20.76
CA GLY A 479 -5.11 -34.51 -20.48
C GLY A 479 -5.72 -34.58 -19.08
N LEU A 480 -5.97 -33.43 -18.45
CA LEU A 480 -6.48 -33.34 -17.07
C LEU A 480 -8.00 -33.09 -17.04
N PRO A 481 -8.75 -33.83 -16.20
CA PRO A 481 -10.15 -33.54 -15.92
C PRO A 481 -10.31 -32.25 -15.08
N ALA A 482 -11.52 -31.68 -15.08
CA ALA A 482 -11.80 -30.41 -14.41
C ALA A 482 -11.66 -30.46 -12.88
N ASP A 483 -11.83 -31.63 -12.26
CA ASP A 483 -11.61 -31.85 -10.82
C ASP A 483 -10.13 -31.83 -10.41
N LYS A 484 -9.21 -31.79 -11.39
CA LYS A 484 -7.78 -31.56 -11.20
C LYS A 484 -7.38 -30.09 -11.37
N ILE A 485 -8.34 -29.18 -11.55
CA ILE A 485 -8.09 -27.74 -11.64
C ILE A 485 -8.26 -27.10 -10.26
N ILE A 486 -7.20 -26.47 -9.77
CA ILE A 486 -7.14 -25.78 -8.48
C ILE A 486 -6.84 -24.31 -8.76
N ILE A 487 -7.73 -23.42 -8.35
CA ILE A 487 -7.63 -21.97 -8.63
C ILE A 487 -7.35 -21.26 -7.32
N TRP A 488 -6.24 -20.52 -7.26
CA TRP A 488 -5.65 -20.02 -6.03
C TRP A 488 -5.42 -18.52 -6.10
N GLY A 489 -5.88 -17.80 -5.09
CA GLY A 489 -5.58 -16.38 -4.95
C GLY A 489 -5.89 -15.81 -3.58
N SER A 490 -5.28 -14.66 -3.30
CA SER A 490 -5.50 -13.89 -2.06
C SER A 490 -6.15 -12.55 -2.34
N SER A 491 -6.94 -12.02 -1.39
CA SER A 491 -7.60 -10.72 -1.54
C SER A 491 -8.36 -10.69 -2.87
N GLY A 492 -8.04 -9.76 -3.77
CA GLY A 492 -8.70 -9.65 -5.07
C GLY A 492 -8.50 -10.87 -5.96
N GLY A 493 -7.35 -11.54 -5.85
CA GLY A 493 -7.13 -12.82 -6.53
C GLY A 493 -7.97 -13.96 -5.94
N GLY A 494 -8.33 -13.87 -4.65
CA GLY A 494 -9.23 -14.82 -3.99
C GLY A 494 -10.67 -14.67 -4.47
N PHE A 495 -11.14 -13.44 -4.67
CA PHE A 495 -12.41 -13.16 -5.36
C PHE A 495 -12.40 -13.80 -6.76
N SER A 496 -11.33 -13.58 -7.53
CA SER A 496 -11.22 -14.11 -8.88
C SER A 496 -11.11 -15.64 -8.90
N ALA A 497 -10.50 -16.25 -7.88
CA ALA A 497 -10.47 -17.70 -7.74
C ALA A 497 -11.87 -18.28 -7.55
N LEU A 498 -12.67 -17.67 -6.68
CA LEU A 498 -14.09 -18.02 -6.49
C LEU A 498 -14.90 -17.79 -7.77
N SER A 499 -14.62 -16.71 -8.50
CA SER A 499 -15.30 -16.35 -9.75
C SER A 499 -15.02 -17.37 -10.86
N LEU A 500 -13.76 -17.77 -11.07
CA LEU A 500 -13.43 -18.77 -12.09
C LEU A 500 -13.95 -20.16 -11.70
N ALA A 501 -13.82 -20.57 -10.44
CA ALA A 501 -14.31 -21.88 -10.01
C ALA A 501 -15.84 -21.98 -10.04
N SER A 502 -16.57 -20.87 -9.92
CA SER A 502 -18.02 -20.88 -10.07
C SER A 502 -18.46 -21.26 -11.50
N ARG A 503 -17.57 -21.07 -12.50
CA ARG A 503 -17.79 -21.31 -13.94
C ARG A 503 -17.16 -22.59 -14.46
N ILE A 504 -16.17 -23.14 -13.75
CA ILE A 504 -15.54 -24.41 -14.09
C ILE A 504 -16.09 -25.49 -13.15
N GLU A 505 -17.04 -26.27 -13.63
CA GLU A 505 -17.63 -27.36 -12.85
C GLU A 505 -16.55 -28.32 -12.32
N LYS A 506 -16.70 -28.72 -11.05
CA LYS A 506 -15.76 -29.59 -10.30
C LYS A 506 -14.41 -28.97 -9.94
N ALA A 507 -14.09 -27.76 -10.38
CA ALA A 507 -12.85 -27.10 -9.96
C ALA A 507 -12.87 -26.76 -8.46
N THR A 508 -11.68 -26.61 -7.87
CA THR A 508 -11.50 -26.19 -6.48
C THR A 508 -10.97 -24.75 -6.43
N ALA A 509 -11.69 -23.84 -5.77
CA ALA A 509 -11.17 -22.53 -5.41
C ALA A 509 -10.47 -22.57 -4.04
N VAL A 510 -9.30 -21.96 -3.96
CA VAL A 510 -8.56 -21.65 -2.73
C VAL A 510 -8.49 -20.14 -2.60
N ALA A 511 -9.30 -19.58 -1.69
CA ALA A 511 -9.50 -18.15 -1.54
C ALA A 511 -8.98 -17.69 -0.18
N ILE A 512 -7.87 -16.94 -0.18
CA ILE A 512 -7.22 -16.44 1.03
C ILE A 512 -7.63 -14.99 1.30
N ASN A 513 -8.20 -14.69 2.48
CA ASN A 513 -8.59 -13.33 2.88
C ASN A 513 -9.34 -12.58 1.76
N ALA A 514 -10.24 -13.28 1.07
CA ALA A 514 -10.79 -12.83 -0.20
C ALA A 514 -11.85 -11.75 -0.01
N GLN A 515 -11.93 -10.79 -0.94
CA GLN A 515 -13.21 -10.12 -1.16
C GLN A 515 -14.19 -11.13 -1.77
N THR A 516 -15.47 -10.96 -1.47
CA THR A 516 -16.56 -11.80 -2.00
C THR A 516 -17.69 -10.96 -2.60
N ASP A 517 -17.68 -9.65 -2.36
CA ASP A 517 -18.54 -8.66 -2.98
C ASP A 517 -17.69 -7.42 -3.26
N ILE A 518 -17.57 -7.02 -4.53
CA ILE A 518 -16.73 -5.88 -4.92
C ILE A 518 -17.21 -4.58 -4.25
N PHE A 519 -18.52 -4.39 -4.11
CA PHE A 519 -19.09 -3.15 -3.56
C PHE A 519 -19.11 -3.10 -2.03
N ALA A 520 -18.83 -4.23 -1.37
CA ALA A 520 -18.64 -4.27 0.07
C ALA A 520 -17.19 -3.98 0.49
N TYR A 521 -16.27 -3.79 -0.46
CA TYR A 521 -14.86 -3.55 -0.18
C TYR A 521 -14.63 -2.15 0.43
N GLU A 522 -13.85 -2.07 1.51
CA GLU A 522 -13.64 -0.81 2.25
C GLU A 522 -12.90 0.28 1.46
N PHE A 523 -12.15 -0.10 0.42
CA PHE A 523 -11.39 0.85 -0.39
C PHE A 523 -12.17 1.33 -1.60
N PHE A 524 -12.54 2.61 -1.57
CA PHE A 524 -13.33 3.27 -2.61
C PHE A 524 -12.63 3.38 -3.97
N LYS A 525 -11.30 3.66 -4.01
CA LYS A 525 -10.59 3.92 -5.28
C LYS A 525 -10.67 2.74 -6.27
N PRO A 526 -10.38 1.48 -5.87
CA PRO A 526 -10.57 0.34 -6.77
C PRO A 526 -12.01 0.16 -7.27
N ILE A 527 -13.01 0.45 -6.43
CA ILE A 527 -14.43 0.34 -6.79
C ILE A 527 -14.77 1.36 -7.89
N GLU A 528 -14.38 2.62 -7.72
CA GLU A 528 -14.64 3.65 -8.74
C GLU A 528 -13.89 3.39 -10.03
N ALA A 529 -12.63 2.95 -9.95
CA ALA A 529 -11.86 2.59 -11.14
C ALA A 529 -12.55 1.47 -11.94
N VAL A 530 -13.13 0.47 -11.27
CA VAL A 530 -13.92 -0.59 -11.92
C VAL A 530 -15.24 -0.06 -12.49
N LYS A 531 -15.99 0.75 -11.73
CA LYS A 531 -17.23 1.36 -12.27
C LYS A 531 -16.96 2.15 -13.54
N GLN A 532 -15.89 2.97 -13.52
CA GLN A 532 -15.51 3.80 -14.65
C GLN A 532 -15.01 2.99 -15.84
N ASN A 533 -14.02 2.12 -15.62
CA ASN A 533 -13.27 1.50 -16.71
C ASN A 533 -13.83 0.14 -17.15
N CYS A 534 -14.51 -0.58 -16.25
CA CYS A 534 -15.13 -1.87 -16.59
C CYS A 534 -16.61 -1.72 -16.93
N PHE A 535 -17.33 -0.79 -16.29
CA PHE A 535 -18.80 -0.70 -16.41
C PHE A 535 -19.31 0.67 -16.88
N SER A 536 -18.51 1.41 -17.67
CA SER A 536 -18.97 2.63 -18.34
C SER A 536 -19.62 3.67 -17.39
N ASN A 537 -19.06 3.83 -16.18
CA ASN A 537 -19.57 4.70 -15.09
C ASN A 537 -20.97 4.36 -14.56
N GLN A 538 -21.45 3.13 -14.74
CA GLN A 538 -22.73 2.71 -14.17
C GLN A 538 -22.72 2.71 -12.63
N THR A 539 -23.90 2.87 -12.04
CA THR A 539 -24.06 2.87 -10.58
C THR A 539 -23.85 1.46 -10.00
N ALA A 540 -23.45 1.37 -8.74
CA ALA A 540 -23.29 0.09 -8.05
C ALA A 540 -24.59 -0.74 -8.08
N GLN A 541 -25.74 -0.07 -7.93
CA GLN A 541 -27.06 -0.72 -8.03
C GLN A 541 -27.27 -1.34 -9.42
N HIS A 542 -27.10 -0.55 -10.49
CA HIS A 542 -27.24 -1.04 -11.86
C HIS A 542 -26.31 -2.24 -12.14
N ILE A 543 -25.04 -2.14 -11.69
CA ILE A 543 -24.07 -3.22 -11.87
C ILE A 543 -24.50 -4.48 -11.11
N GLN A 544 -25.00 -4.35 -9.89
CA GLN A 544 -25.48 -5.48 -9.10
C GLN A 544 -26.73 -6.14 -9.67
N GLU A 545 -27.60 -5.38 -10.34
CA GLU A 545 -28.82 -5.85 -10.98
C GLU A 545 -28.51 -6.60 -12.29
N HIS A 546 -27.64 -6.05 -13.14
CA HIS A 546 -27.38 -6.60 -14.47
C HIS A 546 -26.15 -7.53 -14.55
N PHE A 547 -25.18 -7.37 -13.64
CA PHE A 547 -23.92 -8.12 -13.62
C PHE A 547 -23.66 -8.81 -12.27
N GLY A 548 -24.71 -9.02 -11.46
CA GLY A 548 -24.60 -9.54 -10.08
C GLY A 548 -23.63 -10.73 -9.90
N PRO A 549 -23.74 -11.83 -10.67
CA PRO A 549 -22.80 -12.96 -10.59
C PRO A 549 -21.35 -12.63 -10.96
N ARG A 550 -21.07 -11.52 -11.66
CA ARG A 550 -19.69 -11.08 -11.96
C ARG A 550 -19.04 -10.34 -10.80
N VAL A 551 -19.82 -9.70 -9.94
CA VAL A 551 -19.33 -8.78 -8.89
C VAL A 551 -19.59 -9.25 -7.46
N ASN A 552 -20.40 -10.31 -7.28
CA ASN A 552 -20.76 -10.86 -5.98
C ASN A 552 -20.77 -12.40 -6.01
N MET A 553 -19.94 -13.01 -5.18
CA MET A 553 -19.71 -14.45 -5.15
C MET A 553 -20.87 -15.23 -4.51
N ALA A 554 -21.64 -14.63 -3.60
CA ALA A 554 -22.88 -15.27 -3.14
C ALA A 554 -23.89 -15.44 -4.29
N LYS A 555 -24.00 -14.44 -5.18
CA LYS A 555 -24.81 -14.55 -6.40
C LYS A 555 -24.23 -15.57 -7.38
N ALA A 556 -22.91 -15.55 -7.60
CA ALA A 556 -22.24 -16.46 -8.54
C ALA A 556 -22.34 -17.95 -8.13
N TRP A 557 -22.31 -18.23 -6.83
CA TRP A 557 -22.34 -19.60 -6.31
C TRP A 557 -23.76 -20.13 -6.04
N LYS A 558 -24.80 -19.31 -6.20
CA LYS A 558 -26.21 -19.70 -5.95
C LYS A 558 -26.64 -20.92 -6.76
N SER A 559 -26.16 -21.08 -8.01
CA SER A 559 -26.45 -22.24 -8.88
C SER A 559 -25.29 -23.24 -8.98
N ASN A 560 -24.13 -22.97 -8.37
CA ASN A 560 -23.00 -23.87 -8.42
C ASN A 560 -23.24 -25.09 -7.49
N ARG A 561 -23.17 -26.30 -8.04
CA ARG A 561 -23.44 -27.55 -7.32
C ARG A 561 -22.26 -28.53 -7.30
N SER A 562 -21.25 -28.31 -8.12
CA SER A 562 -20.16 -29.28 -8.33
C SER A 562 -18.78 -28.76 -7.92
N SER A 563 -18.56 -27.45 -7.91
CA SER A 563 -17.27 -26.87 -7.54
C SER A 563 -17.11 -26.81 -6.03
N ARG A 564 -15.85 -26.79 -5.58
CA ARG A 564 -15.46 -26.74 -4.16
C ARG A 564 -14.81 -25.40 -3.83
N ALA A 565 -15.09 -24.88 -2.63
CA ALA A 565 -14.48 -23.66 -2.13
C ALA A 565 -13.75 -23.97 -0.81
N ILE A 566 -12.46 -23.62 -0.77
CA ILE A 566 -11.62 -23.66 0.43
C ILE A 566 -11.30 -22.20 0.77
N LEU A 567 -11.91 -21.70 1.85
CA LEU A 567 -11.74 -20.34 2.34
C LEU A 567 -10.69 -20.34 3.45
N ILE A 568 -9.65 -19.53 3.32
CA ILE A 568 -8.60 -19.39 4.33
C ILE A 568 -8.66 -17.96 4.82
N GLN A 569 -9.14 -17.77 6.05
CA GLN A 569 -9.48 -16.45 6.55
C GLN A 569 -8.76 -16.14 7.85
N ASN A 570 -8.02 -15.04 7.84
CA ASN A 570 -7.47 -14.44 9.04
C ASN A 570 -8.61 -13.74 9.80
N LYS A 571 -8.93 -14.23 11.00
CA LYS A 571 -9.94 -13.64 11.89
C LYS A 571 -9.62 -12.20 12.26
N LEU A 572 -8.33 -11.85 12.31
CA LEU A 572 -7.89 -10.50 12.65
C LEU A 572 -7.99 -9.54 11.45
N ASP A 573 -8.24 -10.02 10.24
CA ASP A 573 -8.56 -9.18 9.09
C ASP A 573 -10.02 -8.69 9.18
N ALA A 574 -10.26 -7.69 10.05
CA ALA A 574 -11.59 -7.38 10.58
C ALA A 574 -12.63 -7.06 9.50
N HIS A 575 -12.27 -6.24 8.50
CA HIS A 575 -13.19 -5.87 7.41
C HIS A 575 -13.51 -7.09 6.55
N HIS A 576 -12.51 -7.81 6.01
CA HIS A 576 -12.76 -8.99 5.19
C HIS A 576 -13.45 -10.10 5.96
N TYR A 577 -13.09 -10.31 7.23
CA TYR A 577 -13.75 -11.30 8.06
C TYR A 577 -15.24 -11.00 8.22
N ALA A 578 -15.60 -9.75 8.54
CA ALA A 578 -16.98 -9.35 8.83
C ALA A 578 -17.83 -9.12 7.57
N CYS A 579 -17.28 -8.45 6.55
CA CYS A 579 -18.02 -7.97 5.38
C CYS A 579 -17.92 -8.90 4.17
N HIS A 580 -16.92 -9.79 4.11
CA HIS A 580 -16.72 -10.69 2.97
C HIS A 580 -16.85 -12.17 3.35
N PHE A 581 -16.05 -12.63 4.30
CA PHE A 581 -16.00 -14.03 4.70
C PHE A 581 -17.30 -14.50 5.34
N LYS A 582 -17.74 -13.88 6.45
CA LYS A 582 -18.94 -14.34 7.17
C LYS A 582 -20.19 -14.40 6.28
N PRO A 583 -20.57 -13.33 5.56
CA PRO A 583 -21.78 -13.35 4.76
C PRO A 583 -21.70 -14.38 3.64
N TYR A 584 -20.54 -14.54 3.00
CA TYR A 584 -20.37 -15.53 1.95
C TYR A 584 -20.33 -16.96 2.50
N TRP A 585 -19.65 -17.21 3.61
CA TRP A 585 -19.53 -18.52 4.23
C TRP A 585 -20.89 -19.06 4.69
N GLU A 586 -21.74 -18.19 5.26
CA GLU A 586 -23.12 -18.51 5.60
C GLU A 586 -23.93 -18.96 4.36
N THR A 587 -23.73 -18.30 3.20
CA THR A 587 -24.42 -18.72 1.95
C THR A 587 -23.98 -20.08 1.44
N LEU A 588 -22.79 -20.55 1.83
CA LEU A 588 -22.29 -21.90 1.54
C LEU A 588 -22.72 -22.93 2.59
N GLY A 589 -23.55 -22.56 3.58
CA GLY A 589 -23.98 -23.44 4.66
C GLY A 589 -22.94 -23.59 5.78
N GLY A 590 -22.05 -22.64 5.92
CA GLY A 590 -21.00 -22.60 6.94
C GLY A 590 -21.40 -21.95 8.25
N THR A 591 -20.64 -22.20 9.31
CA THR A 591 -20.82 -21.58 10.64
C THR A 591 -19.66 -20.64 10.99
N ALA A 592 -19.85 -19.78 12.01
CA ALA A 592 -18.85 -18.80 12.44
C ALA A 592 -17.51 -19.41 12.91
N GLU A 593 -17.49 -20.70 13.27
CA GLU A 593 -16.31 -21.44 13.75
C GLU A 593 -15.38 -21.91 12.62
N GLY A 594 -15.85 -21.86 11.37
CA GLY A 594 -15.16 -22.46 10.23
C GLY A 594 -15.42 -23.95 10.11
N GLY A 595 -14.49 -24.70 9.52
CA GLY A 595 -14.64 -26.14 9.26
C GLY A 595 -15.39 -26.44 7.96
N ALA A 596 -15.97 -27.64 7.87
CA ALA A 596 -16.76 -28.03 6.71
C ALA A 596 -18.13 -27.32 6.67
N SER A 597 -18.64 -27.02 5.47
CA SER A 597 -20.03 -26.59 5.28
C SER A 597 -21.01 -27.70 5.63
N ALA A 598 -22.29 -27.36 5.79
CA ALA A 598 -23.35 -28.33 6.09
C ALA A 598 -23.46 -29.49 5.08
N ASP A 599 -23.11 -29.25 3.81
CA ASP A 599 -23.07 -30.28 2.75
C ASP A 599 -21.70 -30.99 2.63
N GLY A 600 -20.72 -30.64 3.48
CA GLY A 600 -19.34 -31.14 3.46
C GLY A 600 -18.47 -30.62 2.30
N ARG A 601 -19.08 -30.02 1.28
CA ARG A 601 -18.40 -29.68 0.03
C ARG A 601 -17.35 -28.59 0.18
N HIS A 602 -17.62 -27.59 1.02
CA HIS A 602 -16.78 -26.43 1.22
C HIS A 602 -16.05 -26.52 2.56
N TYR A 603 -14.93 -25.82 2.69
CA TYR A 603 -14.16 -25.79 3.92
C TYR A 603 -13.65 -24.39 4.24
N ALA A 604 -13.73 -23.98 5.50
CA ALA A 604 -13.19 -22.72 5.99
C ALA A 604 -12.11 -22.96 7.05
N TRP A 605 -10.87 -22.57 6.75
CA TRP A 605 -9.79 -22.49 7.74
C TRP A 605 -9.70 -21.06 8.29
N ILE A 606 -10.20 -20.87 9.51
CA ILE A 606 -10.06 -19.60 10.24
C ILE A 606 -8.77 -19.66 11.07
N TYR A 607 -7.85 -18.73 10.83
CA TYR A 607 -6.61 -18.58 11.59
C TYR A 607 -6.49 -17.16 12.17
N SER A 608 -5.49 -16.91 13.00
CA SER A 608 -5.21 -15.57 13.52
C SER A 608 -3.77 -15.20 13.24
N ASP A 609 -3.58 -14.10 12.51
CA ASP A 609 -2.27 -13.56 12.19
C ASP A 609 -2.30 -12.03 12.37
N SER A 610 -1.33 -11.51 13.13
CA SER A 610 -1.24 -10.10 13.46
C SER A 610 -1.04 -9.20 12.22
N ARG A 611 -0.59 -9.72 11.08
CA ARG A 611 -0.44 -8.98 9.82
C ARG A 611 -1.78 -8.55 9.22
N GLY A 612 -2.88 -9.25 9.52
CA GLY A 612 -4.20 -8.86 9.05
C GLY A 612 -4.53 -9.21 7.63
N HIS A 613 -4.95 -8.17 6.88
CA HIS A 613 -5.13 -8.26 5.45
C HIS A 613 -3.76 -8.41 4.77
N ALA A 614 -3.32 -9.66 4.66
CA ALA A 614 -2.07 -10.05 4.02
C ALA A 614 -2.29 -11.33 3.23
N PRO A 615 -1.49 -11.59 2.18
CA PRO A 615 -1.44 -12.91 1.57
C PRO A 615 -0.93 -13.96 2.57
N GLU A 616 -1.25 -15.22 2.29
CA GLU A 616 -0.73 -16.35 3.04
C GLU A 616 0.81 -16.34 3.01
N PRO A 617 1.45 -16.66 4.14
CA PRO A 617 2.88 -16.90 4.17
C PRO A 617 3.18 -18.27 3.55
N GLU A 618 4.39 -18.45 3.01
CA GLU A 618 4.80 -19.69 2.32
C GLU A 618 4.62 -20.94 3.20
N GLN A 619 4.80 -20.79 4.52
CA GLN A 619 4.68 -21.86 5.49
C GLN A 619 3.29 -22.49 5.56
N MET A 620 2.23 -21.81 5.08
CA MET A 620 0.87 -22.37 5.06
C MET A 620 0.60 -23.28 3.85
N ILE A 621 1.46 -23.28 2.83
CA ILE A 621 1.23 -24.04 1.60
C ILE A 621 1.00 -25.54 1.89
N PRO A 622 1.82 -26.23 2.72
CA PRO A 622 1.62 -27.66 2.98
C PRO A 622 0.25 -27.99 3.58
N GLU A 623 -0.23 -27.18 4.54
CA GLU A 623 -1.54 -27.38 5.17
C GLU A 623 -2.69 -27.14 4.19
N ILE A 624 -2.57 -26.12 3.33
CA ILE A 624 -3.57 -25.84 2.30
C ILE A 624 -3.62 -26.99 1.27
N LEU A 625 -2.46 -27.50 0.85
CA LEU A 625 -2.37 -28.67 -0.02
C LEU A 625 -3.01 -29.91 0.63
N ASN A 626 -2.87 -30.08 1.95
CA ASN A 626 -3.56 -31.14 2.66
C ASN A 626 -5.08 -30.97 2.60
N LEU A 627 -5.61 -29.76 2.80
CA LEU A 627 -7.05 -29.48 2.68
C LEU A 627 -7.59 -29.76 1.28
N ILE A 628 -6.83 -29.43 0.23
CA ILE A 628 -7.19 -29.73 -1.16
C ILE A 628 -7.34 -31.24 -1.37
N ASN A 629 -6.45 -32.04 -0.80
CA ASN A 629 -6.42 -33.50 -0.98
C ASN A 629 -7.44 -34.25 -0.10
N GLN A 630 -8.05 -33.59 0.89
CA GLN A 630 -9.11 -34.20 1.69
C GLN A 630 -10.38 -34.41 0.88
N ASP A 631 -11.01 -35.58 1.05
CA ASP A 631 -12.34 -35.85 0.51
C ASP A 631 -13.34 -34.90 1.19
N PRO A 632 -14.08 -34.07 0.43
CA PRO A 632 -15.09 -33.17 1.00
C PRO A 632 -16.10 -33.89 1.90
N PHE A 633 -16.42 -35.16 1.65
CA PHE A 633 -17.40 -35.91 2.46
C PHE A 633 -16.81 -36.53 3.74
N MET A 634 -15.49 -36.46 3.94
CA MET A 634 -14.79 -37.03 5.09
C MET A 634 -14.02 -35.99 5.93
N ALA A 635 -14.12 -34.70 5.60
CA ALA A 635 -13.43 -33.63 6.32
C ALA A 635 -13.94 -33.54 7.78
N SER A 636 -13.19 -34.10 8.72
CA SER A 636 -13.54 -34.09 10.15
C SER A 636 -13.52 -32.67 10.73
N THR A 637 -14.35 -32.41 11.73
CA THR A 637 -14.40 -31.17 12.54
C THR A 637 -13.14 -30.88 13.36
N VAL A 638 -12.10 -31.71 13.28
CA VAL A 638 -10.87 -31.54 14.07
C VAL A 638 -9.84 -30.71 13.32
N MET A 639 -9.56 -29.51 13.84
CA MET A 639 -8.54 -28.58 13.33
C MET A 639 -7.17 -29.27 13.12
N PRO A 640 -6.44 -28.96 12.03
CA PRO A 640 -5.00 -29.17 11.98
C PRO A 640 -4.34 -28.30 13.05
N ARG A 641 -3.70 -28.91 14.04
CA ARG A 641 -2.87 -28.18 15.02
C ARG A 641 -1.68 -27.57 14.30
N THR A 642 -1.67 -26.26 14.09
CA THR A 642 -0.45 -25.54 13.75
C THR A 642 0.54 -25.69 14.91
N ARG A 643 1.69 -26.32 14.65
CA ARG A 643 2.84 -26.20 15.56
C ARG A 643 3.22 -24.73 15.56
N ALA A 644 3.03 -24.07 16.70
CA ALA A 644 3.61 -22.76 16.95
C ALA A 644 5.11 -22.84 16.66
N ALA A 645 5.58 -22.03 15.72
CA ALA A 645 6.99 -21.73 15.58
C ALA A 645 7.38 -20.86 16.79
N ASN A 646 7.73 -21.54 17.89
CA ASN A 646 8.66 -21.00 18.86
C ASN A 646 10.06 -21.39 18.37
N GLU A 647 10.75 -20.45 17.73
CA GLU A 647 12.20 -20.20 17.79
C GLU A 647 12.55 -18.92 17.02
#